data_AF-A0A954KEP2-F1
#
_entry.id   AF-A0A954KEP2-F1
#
_cell.length_a   1.000
_cell.length_b   1.000
_cell.length_c   1.000
_cell.angle_alpha   90.00
_cell.angle_beta   90.00
_cell.angle_gamma   90.00
#
_symmetry.space_group_name_H-M   'P 1'
#
loop_
_entity.id
_entity.type
_entity.pdbx_description
1 polymer ?
#
loop_
_entity_poly.entity_id
_entity_poly.type
_entity_poly.pdbx_seq_one_letter_code
_entity_poly.pdbx_strand_id
1 'polypeptide(L)'
;MRRCCTSKLMAGMLLTLAVCSSFGDESRLALPVTSRASAIPPLLDDAGLHDVQMLGELQGWAVGDRGVIWQTSDGGQQWQLVPSPVDVELRGICFLTDRVGWVVGGSVRRGGQETSGVVLHTTDGGATWQESDDDALPFLHGVQFFDLEQGVAVGESNATYPTGVMTTNDGGKTWHAVSGKATNGWRSLACYDSENGFVAGSMGRYTTMAGGELQEAFAGASGLRGVSDVTIATDMRGWLVGDGGLLLKTENAGISWNQAEGDVPRVLRDVMDFRAVAAIGDSVWIAGQPGSVVWHSNDDGKTWTGQPTGHTAPIESLAFSSATHGVAVGALGCILQTSDGGATWKSVRGSNRRAALLAIHAHENHVSLNLTTKYAGELGYRTVTTVTARRDVGPDANDGRLLDLRLHEAVTTAGGNSGAVDWAFPIAAPGLDRDQTELVREWQMLTDNHLRETMLARLACELSTWRPDVIVIDDPARDDAATTLLFDAVRLAVQQAADPNQHAELRAELQLPAWEVKRMFRRLPPGSEGPVRLDAYEFLPRYGKALSMAAVESYQQLSPNNVTKGQRETYVTVPLKTPDESDEQTPRDFFAGLILMPGGEARRELTSINDDILADAQRLAQQQRNFASYASRMLDDQRQAAQLVAQTADIIGGAPDDQAAAQLFNLADEYRERGDWENAEAVLVELTERYPDEPTTIEAMEWLLRLWSSEEVCWQRLRNSTSVQKSRFESDDPIKPATLVEEIETNPEPVIQQTSVGGQVMIGGAADQNTVRREQWQQGASHMSDLLRKHADGAVISPAIQFLFASMARRQNQARAADEIYRRFINETSGGPWNNVAVGELWLTQPTTVGPDAVVRCSRAGTPPVLDGSFDDPCWMQSSVVQLKNEAEHRQTKQPFVDENVDAHRAAVRLAYDARFLYVAASIPRDPSLPSDKPHLPGRTHDADLSEYDRLNFAFDVDRDYTTFYQIDVDQRGWTFDACWENAGWNSQRYIAAISDDREWRIEIAIPFDELVPEAPASGETWAAAITRIMPTIGVESWSSPSGSHPRPEGFGLLHFE
;
A
#
# COMPACT_ATOMS: atom_id res chain seq x y z
N MET A 1 67.10 -17.35 44.63
CA MET A 1 67.69 -16.20 45.38
C MET A 1 67.90 -15.02 44.42
N ARG A 2 68.18 -13.81 44.93
CA ARG A 2 68.17 -12.54 44.17
C ARG A 2 69.50 -12.21 43.45
N ARG A 3 69.39 -11.54 42.28
CA ARG A 3 70.37 -10.60 41.65
C ARG A 3 71.70 -11.21 41.12
N CYS A 4 72.40 -10.66 40.11
CA CYS A 4 72.18 -9.44 39.30
C CYS A 4 72.90 -9.44 37.93
N CYS A 5 72.51 -8.45 37.09
CA CYS A 5 73.20 -7.85 35.92
C CYS A 5 73.17 -8.59 34.56
N THR A 6 73.17 -7.93 33.37
CA THR A 6 72.66 -6.59 32.92
C THR A 6 72.78 -6.44 31.38
N SER A 7 71.70 -6.04 30.68
CA SER A 7 71.75 -5.15 29.48
C SER A 7 70.36 -4.62 29.10
N LYS A 8 70.29 -3.51 28.33
CA LYS A 8 69.07 -2.76 27.97
C LYS A 8 68.74 -2.92 26.48
N LEU A 9 67.45 -2.87 26.13
CA LEU A 9 66.89 -1.88 25.18
C LEU A 9 65.34 -1.88 25.24
N MET A 10 64.71 -0.83 24.69
CA MET A 10 63.34 -0.42 25.03
C MET A 10 62.59 0.16 23.81
N ALA A 11 61.25 0.06 23.85
CA ALA A 11 60.25 0.80 23.03
C ALA A 11 60.07 0.40 21.55
N GLY A 12 58.82 0.54 21.08
CA GLY A 12 58.49 0.49 19.64
C GLY A 12 57.19 -0.23 19.23
N MET A 13 56.07 -0.05 19.94
CA MET A 13 54.76 -0.49 19.45
C MET A 13 54.24 0.53 18.42
N LEU A 14 53.93 0.10 17.20
CA LEU A 14 53.47 0.96 16.11
C LEU A 14 52.15 0.42 15.54
N LEU A 15 51.05 1.13 15.86
CA LEU A 15 49.77 0.96 15.17
C LEU A 15 49.94 1.39 13.72
N THR A 16 49.46 0.58 12.77
CA THR A 16 49.24 1.02 11.40
C THR A 16 47.78 1.43 11.26
N LEU A 17 47.50 2.73 11.39
CA LEU A 17 46.23 3.31 10.98
C LEU A 17 46.12 3.21 9.46
N ALA A 18 45.19 2.40 8.97
CA ALA A 18 44.74 2.49 7.58
C ALA A 18 43.73 3.64 7.47
N VAL A 19 43.96 4.54 6.53
CA VAL A 19 43.09 5.69 6.26
C VAL A 19 41.98 5.23 5.31
N CYS A 20 40.77 5.04 5.83
CA CYS A 20 39.57 5.10 4.98
C CYS A 20 39.20 6.56 4.76
N SER A 21 39.09 6.96 3.50
CA SER A 21 38.63 8.29 3.09
C SER A 21 37.12 8.41 3.25
N SER A 22 36.69 9.58 3.71
CA SER A 22 35.29 9.95 3.91
C SER A 22 34.45 9.90 2.63
N PHE A 23 33.36 9.13 2.67
CA PHE A 23 32.06 9.52 2.14
C PHE A 23 31.05 9.37 3.29
N GLY A 24 30.12 10.32 3.39
CA GLY A 24 29.14 10.34 4.48
C GLY A 24 27.88 9.59 4.08
N ASP A 25 27.46 8.66 4.94
CA ASP A 25 26.10 8.16 5.03
C ASP A 25 25.81 7.91 6.52
N GLU A 26 25.18 8.88 7.18
CA GLU A 26 24.65 8.76 8.54
C GLU A 26 23.12 8.93 8.50
N SER A 27 22.42 8.05 7.76
CA SER A 27 20.95 8.06 7.68
C SER A 27 20.29 6.67 7.70
N ARG A 28 20.92 5.69 8.37
CA ARG A 28 20.30 4.38 8.70
C ARG A 28 20.25 4.18 10.21
N LEU A 29 19.20 3.51 10.71
CA LEU A 29 18.77 3.46 12.12
C LEU A 29 19.87 3.04 13.12
N ALA A 30 20.68 4.01 13.54
CA ALA A 30 21.71 3.83 14.57
C ALA A 30 21.08 3.62 15.95
N LEU A 31 20.86 2.35 16.32
CA LEU A 31 20.45 1.97 17.68
C LEU A 31 21.40 2.61 18.72
N PRO A 32 20.88 3.19 19.82
CA PRO A 32 21.64 4.13 20.64
C PRO A 32 22.87 3.52 21.32
N VAL A 33 23.96 4.27 21.27
CA VAL A 33 25.31 3.92 21.78
C VAL A 33 25.27 3.36 23.21
N THR A 34 25.47 2.05 23.35
CA THR A 34 25.45 1.37 24.66
C THR A 34 26.79 1.44 25.38
N SER A 35 26.77 1.70 26.70
CA SER A 35 27.96 1.60 27.57
C SER A 35 27.83 0.51 28.65
N ARG A 36 27.61 -0.75 28.24
CA ARG A 36 27.98 -1.98 28.99
C ARG A 36 27.81 -3.22 28.10
N ALA A 37 28.47 -4.32 28.46
CA ALA A 37 28.68 -5.47 27.60
C ALA A 37 27.38 -6.19 27.15
N SER A 38 27.26 -6.42 25.84
CA SER A 38 26.55 -7.54 25.19
C SER A 38 25.16 -7.89 25.75
N ALA A 39 24.20 -6.97 25.64
CA ALA A 39 22.78 -7.29 25.67
C ALA A 39 22.20 -7.25 24.24
N ILE A 40 21.37 -8.23 23.88
CA ILE A 40 20.63 -8.24 22.60
C ILE A 40 19.67 -7.04 22.57
N PRO A 41 19.59 -6.27 21.46
CA PRO A 41 18.64 -5.17 21.34
C PRO A 41 17.18 -5.64 21.50
N PRO A 42 16.34 -4.97 22.31
CA PRO A 42 15.02 -5.50 22.67
C PRO A 42 14.05 -5.76 21.51
N LEU A 43 14.18 -5.05 20.38
CA LEU A 43 13.36 -5.28 19.18
C LEU A 43 13.81 -6.52 18.38
N LEU A 44 15.11 -6.85 18.42
CA LEU A 44 15.65 -8.10 17.86
C LEU A 44 15.36 -9.29 18.79
N ASP A 45 15.05 -9.03 20.07
CA ASP A 45 14.74 -10.08 21.04
C ASP A 45 13.34 -10.71 20.85
N ASP A 46 12.41 -10.08 20.13
CA ASP A 46 11.09 -10.65 19.83
C ASP A 46 10.56 -10.32 18.43
N ALA A 47 11.47 -10.07 17.49
CA ALA A 47 11.23 -10.21 16.06
C ALA A 47 10.61 -11.59 15.74
N GLY A 48 9.66 -11.64 14.82
CA GLY A 48 9.16 -12.89 14.25
C GLY A 48 10.27 -13.64 13.54
N LEU A 49 10.20 -14.97 13.56
CA LEU A 49 11.08 -15.86 12.80
C LEU A 49 10.25 -16.54 11.72
N HIS A 50 10.67 -16.39 10.47
CA HIS A 50 9.93 -16.86 9.30
C HIS A 50 10.39 -18.23 8.82
N ASP A 51 11.69 -18.53 8.93
CA ASP A 51 12.24 -19.81 8.46
C ASP A 51 13.35 -20.37 9.36
N VAL A 52 13.51 -21.69 9.34
CA VAL A 52 14.47 -22.46 10.13
C VAL A 52 14.99 -23.66 9.35
N GLN A 53 16.29 -23.92 9.45
CA GLN A 53 16.90 -25.13 8.88
C GLN A 53 17.80 -25.82 9.91
N MET A 54 17.74 -27.15 9.97
CA MET A 54 18.64 -28.00 10.74
C MET A 54 19.56 -28.80 9.81
N LEU A 55 20.87 -28.73 10.02
CA LEU A 55 21.86 -29.51 9.30
C LEU A 55 22.38 -30.64 10.19
N GLY A 56 21.75 -31.82 10.04
CA GLY A 56 21.95 -32.95 10.94
C GLY A 56 21.38 -32.68 12.35
N GLU A 57 21.87 -33.37 13.36
CA GLU A 57 21.32 -33.33 14.73
C GLU A 57 21.84 -32.15 15.59
N LEU A 58 22.81 -31.35 15.12
CA LEU A 58 23.52 -30.37 15.95
C LEU A 58 23.54 -28.94 15.44
N GLN A 59 23.76 -28.71 14.14
CA GLN A 59 23.84 -27.35 13.60
C GLN A 59 22.47 -26.91 13.08
N GLY A 60 22.15 -25.64 13.22
CA GLY A 60 20.93 -25.07 12.68
C GLY A 60 20.90 -23.55 12.74
N TRP A 61 20.05 -22.96 11.92
CA TRP A 61 19.91 -21.52 11.75
C TRP A 61 18.43 -21.15 11.61
N ALA A 62 18.03 -19.98 12.11
CA ALA A 62 16.68 -19.44 11.97
C ALA A 62 16.73 -17.94 11.66
N VAL A 63 15.86 -17.46 10.77
CA VAL A 63 15.87 -16.11 10.22
C VAL A 63 14.52 -15.41 10.37
N GLY A 64 14.47 -14.08 10.33
CA GLY A 64 13.24 -13.34 10.59
C GLY A 64 13.31 -11.82 10.39
N ASP A 65 12.37 -11.09 11.00
CA ASP A 65 12.29 -9.61 10.89
C ASP A 65 13.59 -8.92 11.34
N ARG A 66 13.82 -7.70 10.86
CA ARG A 66 14.89 -6.82 11.35
C ARG A 66 16.28 -7.44 11.21
N GLY A 67 16.47 -8.25 10.18
CA GLY A 67 17.73 -8.92 9.87
C GLY A 67 18.16 -9.96 10.91
N VAL A 68 17.27 -10.49 11.76
CA VAL A 68 17.71 -11.43 12.80
C VAL A 68 18.16 -12.76 12.21
N ILE A 69 19.35 -13.21 12.60
CA ILE A 69 19.90 -14.53 12.27
C ILE A 69 20.31 -15.21 13.58
N TRP A 70 19.61 -16.28 13.93
CA TRP A 70 19.92 -17.11 15.10
C TRP A 70 20.62 -18.38 14.66
N GLN A 71 21.64 -18.81 15.42
CA GLN A 71 22.37 -20.05 15.18
C GLN A 71 22.36 -20.95 16.41
N THR A 72 22.29 -22.26 16.19
CA THR A 72 22.54 -23.30 17.19
C THR A 72 23.68 -24.23 16.75
N SER A 73 24.39 -24.80 17.74
CA SER A 73 25.42 -25.82 17.53
C SER A 73 25.25 -27.05 18.46
N ASP A 74 24.15 -27.09 19.23
CA ASP A 74 23.82 -28.14 20.20
C ASP A 74 22.45 -28.80 19.93
N GLY A 75 21.98 -28.72 18.68
CA GLY A 75 20.74 -29.35 18.21
C GLY A 75 19.49 -28.52 18.48
N GLY A 76 19.64 -27.22 18.72
CA GLY A 76 18.55 -26.30 19.03
C GLY A 76 18.29 -26.10 20.52
N GLN A 77 19.16 -26.58 21.42
CA GLN A 77 18.99 -26.42 22.87
C GLN A 77 19.39 -25.01 23.34
N GLN A 78 20.33 -24.37 22.65
CA GLN A 78 20.74 -22.99 22.81
C GLN A 78 20.89 -22.30 21.45
N TRP A 79 20.54 -21.02 21.40
CA TRP A 79 20.59 -20.18 20.20
C TRP A 79 21.30 -18.87 20.50
N GLN A 80 22.20 -18.48 19.61
CA GLN A 80 22.94 -17.21 19.66
C GLN A 80 22.53 -16.32 18.48
N LEU A 81 22.29 -15.03 18.73
CA LEU A 81 22.10 -14.04 17.68
C LEU A 81 23.46 -13.76 17.03
N VAL A 82 23.53 -13.82 15.70
CA VAL A 82 24.72 -13.53 14.92
C VAL A 82 24.50 -12.24 14.12
N PRO A 83 25.50 -11.36 13.93
CA PRO A 83 25.31 -10.11 13.20
C PRO A 83 24.93 -10.33 11.73
N SER A 84 23.90 -9.60 11.29
CA SER A 84 23.53 -9.41 9.88
C SER A 84 24.02 -8.04 9.39
N PRO A 85 24.39 -7.88 8.11
CA PRO A 85 24.68 -6.58 7.51
C PRO A 85 23.41 -5.75 7.21
N VAL A 86 22.24 -6.38 7.19
CA VAL A 86 20.94 -5.75 6.87
C VAL A 86 19.98 -5.79 8.07
N ASP A 87 19.00 -4.89 8.05
CA ASP A 87 17.92 -4.72 9.03
C ASP A 87 16.51 -4.93 8.42
N VAL A 88 16.41 -5.56 7.25
CA VAL A 88 15.16 -5.86 6.54
C VAL A 88 14.55 -7.22 6.94
N GLU A 89 13.42 -7.61 6.36
CA GLU A 89 12.79 -8.91 6.63
C GLU A 89 13.54 -10.06 5.92
N LEU A 90 13.91 -11.12 6.67
CA LEU A 90 14.55 -12.33 6.13
C LEU A 90 13.57 -13.50 6.18
N ARG A 91 13.34 -14.14 5.02
CA ARG A 91 12.19 -15.06 4.79
C ARG A 91 12.57 -16.50 4.47
N GLY A 92 13.73 -16.75 3.87
CA GLY A 92 14.14 -18.10 3.48
C GLY A 92 15.62 -18.38 3.75
N ILE A 93 15.95 -19.62 4.11
CA ILE A 93 17.34 -20.03 4.42
C ILE A 93 17.73 -21.37 3.77
N CYS A 94 18.95 -21.45 3.24
CA CYS A 94 19.50 -22.69 2.69
C CYS A 94 21.01 -22.84 2.96
N PHE A 95 21.38 -23.79 3.81
CA PHE A 95 22.74 -24.27 4.06
C PHE A 95 22.95 -25.64 3.39
N LEU A 96 24.06 -25.77 2.65
CA LEU A 96 24.51 -27.03 2.06
C LEU A 96 25.46 -27.80 3.00
N THR A 97 26.16 -27.08 3.87
CA THR A 97 27.20 -27.60 4.77
C THR A 97 27.17 -26.83 6.08
N ASP A 98 28.01 -27.21 7.06
CA ASP A 98 28.15 -26.47 8.33
C ASP A 98 28.86 -25.11 8.16
N ARG A 99 29.19 -24.72 6.91
CA ARG A 99 29.96 -23.52 6.58
C ARG A 99 29.37 -22.66 5.48
N VAL A 100 28.77 -23.28 4.46
CA VAL A 100 28.26 -22.59 3.27
C VAL A 100 26.75 -22.60 3.27
N GLY A 101 26.17 -21.41 3.18
CA GLY A 101 24.74 -21.19 3.12
C GLY A 101 24.35 -19.80 2.64
N TRP A 102 23.07 -19.65 2.36
CA TRP A 102 22.42 -18.45 1.85
C TRP A 102 21.18 -18.13 2.67
N VAL A 103 20.85 -16.84 2.77
CA VAL A 103 19.61 -16.33 3.36
C VAL A 103 19.03 -15.30 2.39
N VAL A 104 17.71 -15.31 2.21
CA VAL A 104 17.01 -14.37 1.33
C VAL A 104 15.89 -13.63 2.04
N GLY A 105 15.54 -12.47 1.51
CA GLY A 105 14.51 -11.59 2.07
C GLY A 105 14.32 -10.33 1.24
N GLY A 106 13.92 -9.24 1.89
CA GLY A 106 13.80 -7.94 1.23
C GLY A 106 13.06 -6.87 2.04
N SER A 107 12.74 -5.77 1.37
CA SER A 107 11.91 -4.67 1.86
C SER A 107 11.04 -4.09 0.74
N VAL A 108 9.98 -3.38 1.10
CA VAL A 108 9.16 -2.58 0.19
C VAL A 108 9.84 -1.23 -0.01
N ARG A 109 10.00 -0.83 -1.28
CA ARG A 109 10.63 0.45 -1.62
C ARG A 109 9.71 1.63 -1.26
N ARG A 110 10.30 2.81 -1.07
CA ARG A 110 9.55 4.08 -0.92
C ARG A 110 8.55 4.21 -2.07
N GLY A 111 7.31 4.57 -1.74
CA GLY A 111 6.20 4.59 -2.71
C GLY A 111 5.36 3.31 -2.77
N GLY A 112 5.76 2.21 -2.11
CA GLY A 112 4.89 1.07 -1.82
C GLY A 112 4.35 0.27 -3.02
N GLN A 113 4.87 0.49 -4.22
CA GLN A 113 4.53 -0.26 -5.45
C GLN A 113 5.65 -1.22 -5.90
N GLU A 114 6.87 -1.05 -5.37
CA GLU A 114 8.03 -1.85 -5.71
C GLU A 114 8.66 -2.48 -4.47
N THR A 115 9.50 -3.49 -4.68
CA THR A 115 10.25 -4.16 -3.63
C THR A 115 11.72 -4.32 -4.01
N SER A 116 12.59 -4.41 -3.00
CA SER A 116 13.99 -4.75 -3.13
C SER A 116 14.26 -6.08 -2.44
N GLY A 117 14.96 -6.99 -3.13
CA GLY A 117 15.43 -8.25 -2.58
C GLY A 117 16.77 -8.11 -1.86
N VAL A 118 17.02 -9.02 -0.93
CA VAL A 118 18.34 -9.23 -0.32
C VAL A 118 18.72 -10.70 -0.46
N VAL A 119 19.98 -10.95 -0.83
CA VAL A 119 20.62 -12.27 -0.79
C VAL A 119 21.89 -12.14 0.03
N LEU A 120 21.96 -12.85 1.16
CA LEU A 120 23.15 -12.98 1.99
C LEU A 120 23.79 -14.35 1.74
N HIS A 121 25.11 -14.41 1.69
CA HIS A 121 25.90 -15.64 1.56
C HIS A 121 26.99 -15.71 2.64
N THR A 122 27.27 -16.91 3.14
CA THR A 122 28.34 -17.18 4.11
C THR A 122 29.22 -18.36 3.68
N THR A 123 30.48 -18.35 4.10
CA THR A 123 31.43 -19.47 3.91
C THR A 123 32.10 -19.92 5.22
N ASP A 124 31.70 -19.36 6.36
CA ASP A 124 32.26 -19.62 7.69
C ASP A 124 31.23 -20.12 8.72
N GLY A 125 30.04 -20.51 8.25
CA GLY A 125 28.95 -21.06 9.08
C GLY A 125 27.97 -19.98 9.56
N GLY A 126 27.92 -18.84 8.87
CA GLY A 126 27.09 -17.69 9.23
C GLY A 126 27.74 -16.78 10.27
N ALA A 127 29.03 -16.93 10.57
CA ALA A 127 29.75 -16.05 11.48
C ALA A 127 30.05 -14.68 10.83
N THR A 128 30.19 -14.66 9.50
CA THR A 128 30.10 -13.47 8.66
C THR A 128 29.21 -13.73 7.45
N TRP A 129 28.55 -12.66 6.99
CA TRP A 129 27.64 -12.66 5.84
C TRP A 129 28.09 -11.60 4.83
N GLN A 130 27.95 -11.93 3.55
CA GLN A 130 28.19 -11.03 2.42
C GLN A 130 26.88 -10.88 1.65
N GLU A 131 26.47 -9.64 1.43
CA GLU A 131 25.32 -9.31 0.59
C GLU A 131 25.72 -9.40 -0.90
N SER A 132 24.74 -9.66 -1.77
CA SER A 132 24.93 -9.67 -3.23
C SER A 132 24.72 -8.27 -3.83
N ASP A 133 25.53 -7.90 -4.83
CA ASP A 133 25.50 -6.59 -5.50
C ASP A 133 24.39 -6.47 -6.58
N ASP A 134 23.29 -7.25 -6.52
CA ASP A 134 22.21 -7.26 -7.53
C ASP A 134 20.97 -6.45 -7.08
N ASP A 135 21.03 -5.14 -7.31
CA ASP A 135 19.95 -4.16 -7.01
C ASP A 135 18.62 -4.44 -7.77
N ALA A 136 18.61 -5.34 -8.76
CA ALA A 136 17.43 -5.66 -9.54
C ALA A 136 16.56 -6.77 -8.93
N LEU A 137 17.01 -7.41 -7.85
CA LEU A 137 16.26 -8.46 -7.17
C LEU A 137 14.94 -7.91 -6.56
N PRO A 138 13.82 -8.63 -6.70
CA PRO A 138 12.57 -8.35 -5.99
C PRO A 138 12.63 -8.93 -4.57
N PHE A 139 11.67 -8.58 -3.69
CA PHE A 139 11.53 -9.23 -2.39
C PHE A 139 11.47 -10.76 -2.55
N LEU A 140 12.35 -11.49 -1.86
CA LEU A 140 12.48 -12.94 -1.97
C LEU A 140 11.83 -13.64 -0.77
N HIS A 141 11.01 -14.64 -1.04
CA HIS A 141 10.33 -15.44 -0.01
C HIS A 141 11.05 -16.76 0.30
N GLY A 142 11.71 -17.37 -0.69
CA GLY A 142 12.35 -18.68 -0.51
C GLY A 142 13.55 -18.90 -1.42
N VAL A 143 14.47 -19.77 -0.99
CA VAL A 143 15.69 -20.13 -1.71
C VAL A 143 16.06 -21.60 -1.50
N GLN A 144 16.58 -22.26 -2.54
CA GLN A 144 17.11 -23.61 -2.47
C GLN A 144 18.36 -23.75 -3.34
N PHE A 145 19.48 -24.17 -2.76
CA PHE A 145 20.71 -24.51 -3.46
C PHE A 145 20.91 -26.02 -3.53
N PHE A 146 21.58 -26.48 -4.59
CA PHE A 146 21.88 -27.90 -4.85
C PHE A 146 23.38 -28.19 -4.76
N ASP A 147 24.20 -27.21 -5.14
CA ASP A 147 25.65 -27.21 -5.00
C ASP A 147 26.16 -25.75 -4.84
N LEU A 148 27.49 -25.56 -4.87
CA LEU A 148 28.13 -24.26 -4.64
C LEU A 148 27.89 -23.23 -5.76
N GLU A 149 27.35 -23.64 -6.91
CA GLU A 149 27.13 -22.84 -8.10
C GLU A 149 25.63 -22.68 -8.39
N GLN A 150 24.86 -23.77 -8.27
CA GLN A 150 23.46 -23.87 -8.69
C GLN A 150 22.44 -23.70 -7.56
N GLY A 151 21.47 -22.80 -7.78
CA GLY A 151 20.34 -22.58 -6.89
C GLY A 151 19.15 -21.91 -7.58
N VAL A 152 17.98 -21.99 -6.93
CA VAL A 152 16.70 -21.41 -7.32
C VAL A 152 16.21 -20.52 -6.18
N ALA A 153 15.70 -19.34 -6.49
CA ALA A 153 14.99 -18.47 -5.55
C ALA A 153 13.62 -18.08 -6.11
N VAL A 154 12.67 -17.82 -5.21
CA VAL A 154 11.34 -17.33 -5.54
C VAL A 154 10.99 -16.10 -4.72
N GLY A 155 10.21 -15.22 -5.31
CA GLY A 155 9.87 -13.94 -4.72
C GLY A 155 8.72 -13.26 -5.44
N GLU A 156 8.56 -11.98 -5.16
CA GLU A 156 7.69 -11.08 -5.90
C GLU A 156 8.12 -10.99 -7.39
N SER A 157 7.17 -10.81 -8.30
CA SER A 157 7.49 -10.54 -9.71
C SER A 157 7.91 -9.09 -9.91
N ASN A 158 8.92 -8.83 -10.75
CA ASN A 158 9.26 -7.48 -11.20
C ASN A 158 9.62 -7.43 -12.70
N ALA A 159 10.07 -6.28 -13.19
CA ALA A 159 10.41 -6.04 -14.58
C ALA A 159 11.52 -6.97 -15.12
N THR A 160 12.56 -7.22 -14.32
CA THR A 160 13.72 -8.09 -14.61
C THR A 160 13.40 -9.57 -14.43
N TYR A 161 12.58 -9.89 -13.43
CA TYR A 161 12.20 -11.24 -13.00
C TYR A 161 10.67 -11.44 -13.11
N PRO A 162 10.10 -11.44 -14.33
CA PRO A 162 8.65 -11.39 -14.54
C PRO A 162 7.89 -12.62 -14.05
N THR A 163 8.55 -13.77 -14.00
CA THR A 163 7.97 -15.03 -13.53
C THR A 163 7.94 -15.16 -12.00
N GLY A 164 8.68 -14.29 -11.28
CA GLY A 164 8.89 -14.42 -9.83
C GLY A 164 9.80 -15.59 -9.43
N VAL A 165 10.45 -16.26 -10.40
CA VAL A 165 11.37 -17.38 -10.19
C VAL A 165 12.70 -17.06 -10.87
N MET A 166 13.80 -17.27 -10.16
CA MET A 166 15.15 -16.96 -10.64
C MET A 166 16.15 -18.06 -10.28
N THR A 167 17.13 -18.27 -11.15
CA THR A 167 18.19 -19.28 -11.00
C THR A 167 19.57 -18.64 -11.00
N THR A 168 20.52 -19.25 -10.30
CA THR A 168 21.95 -18.88 -10.31
C THR A 168 22.80 -20.04 -10.82
N ASN A 169 23.97 -19.72 -11.40
CA ASN A 169 25.02 -20.66 -11.75
C ASN A 169 26.42 -20.27 -11.20
N ASP A 170 26.49 -19.28 -10.30
CA ASP A 170 27.75 -18.76 -9.74
C ASP A 170 27.76 -18.66 -8.20
N GLY A 171 26.81 -19.31 -7.53
CA GLY A 171 26.65 -19.29 -6.07
C GLY A 171 25.84 -18.10 -5.55
N GLY A 172 24.91 -17.56 -6.34
CA GLY A 172 23.98 -16.49 -5.93
C GLY A 172 24.54 -15.07 -6.08
N LYS A 173 25.65 -14.90 -6.81
CA LYS A 173 26.23 -13.58 -7.11
C LYS A 173 25.51 -12.91 -8.28
N THR A 174 25.05 -13.70 -9.25
CA THR A 174 24.16 -13.24 -10.31
C THR A 174 22.98 -14.17 -10.46
N TRP A 175 21.82 -13.60 -10.75
CA TRP A 175 20.57 -14.32 -10.93
C TRP A 175 20.04 -14.12 -12.34
N HIS A 176 19.28 -15.10 -12.81
CA HIS A 176 18.70 -15.15 -14.16
C HIS A 176 17.22 -15.52 -14.05
N ALA A 177 16.35 -14.78 -14.74
CA ALA A 177 14.92 -15.07 -14.75
C ALA A 177 14.60 -16.40 -15.43
N VAL A 178 13.77 -17.23 -14.80
CA VAL A 178 13.22 -18.45 -15.39
C VAL A 178 12.22 -18.06 -16.48
N SER A 179 12.28 -18.73 -17.63
CA SER A 179 11.37 -18.46 -18.75
C SER A 179 9.94 -18.88 -18.44
N GLY A 180 8.94 -18.12 -18.90
CA GLY A 180 7.54 -18.45 -18.72
C GLY A 180 6.62 -17.22 -18.83
N LYS A 181 5.35 -17.41 -18.49
CA LYS A 181 4.35 -16.33 -18.42
C LYS A 181 4.57 -15.50 -17.16
N ALA A 182 4.48 -14.17 -17.26
CA ALA A 182 4.57 -13.28 -16.10
C ALA A 182 3.53 -13.65 -15.02
N THR A 183 3.92 -13.51 -13.75
CA THR A 183 3.11 -13.90 -12.58
C THR A 183 2.93 -12.73 -11.62
N ASN A 184 2.46 -13.00 -10.40
CA ASN A 184 2.40 -12.02 -9.31
C ASN A 184 3.48 -12.32 -8.24
N GLY A 185 4.40 -13.25 -8.51
CA GLY A 185 5.30 -13.82 -7.50
C GLY A 185 4.82 -15.11 -6.84
N TRP A 186 5.67 -15.65 -5.97
CA TRP A 186 5.48 -16.95 -5.28
C TRP A 186 6.01 -16.89 -3.84
N ARG A 187 5.42 -17.67 -2.94
CA ARG A 187 5.71 -17.70 -1.49
C ARG A 187 6.63 -18.86 -1.07
N SER A 188 6.50 -20.04 -1.68
CA SER A 188 7.31 -21.23 -1.34
C SER A 188 7.67 -22.04 -2.59
N LEU A 189 8.76 -22.82 -2.49
CA LEU A 189 9.29 -23.69 -3.53
C LEU A 189 9.66 -25.08 -2.98
N ALA A 190 9.56 -26.09 -3.84
CA ALA A 190 10.11 -27.42 -3.60
C ALA A 190 10.73 -27.92 -4.92
N CYS A 191 12.05 -27.80 -5.06
CA CYS A 191 12.78 -28.13 -6.29
C CYS A 191 13.62 -29.40 -6.14
N TYR A 192 13.74 -30.15 -7.24
CA TYR A 192 14.54 -31.38 -7.33
C TYR A 192 15.97 -31.07 -7.79
N ASP A 193 16.09 -30.09 -8.69
CA ASP A 193 17.32 -29.54 -9.24
C ASP A 193 17.06 -28.09 -9.70
N SER A 194 18.05 -27.46 -10.34
CA SER A 194 17.99 -26.08 -10.81
C SER A 194 17.04 -25.82 -11.98
N GLU A 195 16.55 -26.87 -12.65
CA GLU A 195 15.66 -26.80 -13.82
C GLU A 195 14.26 -27.39 -13.56
N ASN A 196 14.08 -28.18 -12.50
CA ASN A 196 12.87 -28.95 -12.23
C ASN A 196 12.40 -28.81 -10.78
N GLY A 197 11.13 -28.44 -10.59
CA GLY A 197 10.56 -28.22 -9.26
C GLY A 197 9.10 -27.78 -9.26
N PHE A 198 8.65 -27.31 -8.11
CA PHE A 198 7.30 -26.83 -7.87
C PHE A 198 7.34 -25.50 -7.10
N VAL A 199 6.45 -24.57 -7.45
CA VAL A 199 6.33 -23.26 -6.78
C VAL A 199 4.86 -22.95 -6.48
N ALA A 200 4.61 -22.28 -5.34
CA ALA A 200 3.26 -21.97 -4.87
C ALA A 200 3.18 -20.58 -4.23
N GLY A 201 2.00 -19.97 -4.23
CA GLY A 201 1.81 -18.58 -3.81
C GLY A 201 0.38 -18.22 -3.41
N SER A 202 0.10 -16.91 -3.43
CA SER A 202 -1.19 -16.34 -3.01
C SER A 202 -2.36 -16.76 -3.92
N MET A 203 -3.59 -16.63 -3.41
CA MET A 203 -4.84 -16.96 -4.13
C MET A 203 -4.89 -18.41 -4.68
N GLY A 204 -4.36 -19.37 -3.92
CA GLY A 204 -4.36 -20.79 -4.28
C GLY A 204 -3.58 -21.14 -5.56
N ARG A 205 -2.69 -20.25 -6.03
CA ARG A 205 -1.90 -20.45 -7.24
C ARG A 205 -0.71 -21.35 -6.98
N TYR A 206 -0.50 -22.31 -7.87
CA TYR A 206 0.72 -23.13 -7.90
C TYR A 206 1.05 -23.62 -9.31
N THR A 207 2.30 -23.97 -9.56
CA THR A 207 2.75 -24.51 -10.84
C THR A 207 4.04 -25.32 -10.73
N THR A 208 4.38 -26.04 -11.80
CA THR A 208 5.66 -26.73 -11.95
C THR A 208 6.65 -25.88 -12.75
N MET A 209 7.93 -25.99 -12.38
CA MET A 209 9.07 -25.63 -13.22
C MET A 209 9.60 -26.93 -13.83
N ALA A 210 9.81 -26.97 -15.14
CA ALA A 210 10.27 -28.16 -15.84
C ALA A 210 11.24 -27.76 -16.97
N GLY A 211 12.45 -28.32 -16.97
CA GLY A 211 13.49 -28.00 -17.96
C GLY A 211 13.86 -26.51 -18.03
N GLY A 212 13.80 -25.80 -16.90
CA GLY A 212 14.08 -24.36 -16.82
C GLY A 212 12.96 -23.45 -17.36
N GLU A 213 11.75 -23.99 -17.57
CA GLU A 213 10.56 -23.23 -17.98
C GLU A 213 9.40 -23.42 -16.99
N LEU A 214 8.78 -22.31 -16.60
CA LEU A 214 7.64 -22.26 -15.70
C LEU A 214 6.33 -22.56 -16.46
N GLN A 215 5.65 -23.62 -16.08
CA GLN A 215 4.42 -24.07 -16.72
C GLN A 215 3.22 -23.16 -16.37
N GLU A 216 2.14 -23.23 -17.15
CA GLU A 216 0.95 -22.40 -16.88
C GLU A 216 0.34 -22.73 -15.51
N ALA A 217 0.19 -21.68 -14.68
CA ALA A 217 -0.21 -21.83 -13.31
C ALA A 217 -1.67 -22.29 -13.16
N PHE A 218 -1.86 -23.30 -12.32
CA PHE A 218 -3.18 -23.74 -11.91
C PHE A 218 -3.65 -22.91 -10.72
N ALA A 219 -4.86 -22.35 -10.83
CA ALA A 219 -5.65 -22.00 -9.66
C ALA A 219 -6.41 -23.26 -9.26
N GLY A 220 -6.08 -23.84 -8.11
CA GLY A 220 -6.79 -25.01 -7.58
C GLY A 220 -8.24 -24.68 -7.22
N ALA A 221 -9.03 -25.69 -6.85
CA ALA A 221 -10.40 -25.50 -6.35
C ALA A 221 -10.47 -24.80 -4.95
N SER A 222 -9.35 -24.25 -4.47
CA SER A 222 -9.15 -23.66 -3.14
C SER A 222 -9.68 -22.23 -2.99
N GLY A 223 -10.13 -21.60 -4.08
CA GLY A 223 -10.68 -20.23 -4.06
C GLY A 223 -9.64 -19.19 -3.62
N LEU A 224 -9.99 -18.40 -2.60
CA LEU A 224 -9.14 -17.31 -2.08
C LEU A 224 -8.00 -17.76 -1.16
N ARG A 225 -8.00 -19.04 -0.72
CA ARG A 225 -7.04 -19.58 0.24
C ARG A 225 -5.65 -19.64 -0.39
N GLY A 226 -4.70 -18.86 0.12
CA GLY A 226 -3.31 -18.85 -0.31
C GLY A 226 -2.58 -20.13 0.08
N VAL A 227 -1.54 -20.47 -0.69
CA VAL A 227 -0.56 -21.48 -0.27
C VAL A 227 0.51 -20.78 0.57
N SER A 228 0.84 -21.37 1.71
CA SER A 228 1.93 -20.88 2.58
C SER A 228 3.20 -21.67 2.34
N ASP A 229 3.12 -23.00 2.30
CA ASP A 229 4.31 -23.85 2.22
C ASP A 229 4.06 -25.17 1.45
N VAL A 230 5.14 -25.72 0.89
CA VAL A 230 5.15 -26.96 0.11
C VAL A 230 6.44 -27.74 0.31
N THR A 231 6.33 -29.05 0.52
CA THR A 231 7.47 -29.95 0.61
C THR A 231 7.28 -31.16 -0.31
N ILE A 232 8.32 -31.57 -1.01
CA ILE A 232 8.28 -32.77 -1.88
C ILE A 232 9.56 -33.59 -1.66
N ALA A 233 9.37 -34.87 -1.33
CA ALA A 233 10.44 -35.83 -1.09
C ALA A 233 10.97 -36.45 -2.39
N THR A 234 12.15 -37.06 -2.29
CA THR A 234 12.84 -37.71 -3.44
C THR A 234 12.12 -38.95 -3.98
N ASP A 235 11.11 -39.47 -3.28
CA ASP A 235 10.21 -40.54 -3.74
C ASP A 235 8.97 -40.01 -4.50
N MET A 236 8.95 -38.71 -4.81
CA MET A 236 7.88 -37.96 -5.49
C MET A 236 6.59 -37.75 -4.66
N ARG A 237 6.56 -38.17 -3.39
CA ARG A 237 5.47 -37.79 -2.47
C ARG A 237 5.69 -36.39 -1.92
N GLY A 238 4.61 -35.64 -1.71
CA GLY A 238 4.71 -34.29 -1.19
C GLY A 238 3.43 -33.76 -0.59
N TRP A 239 3.56 -32.65 0.13
CA TRP A 239 2.53 -32.01 0.93
C TRP A 239 2.52 -30.51 0.66
N LEU A 240 1.33 -29.92 0.63
CA LEU A 240 1.10 -28.50 0.40
C LEU A 240 0.09 -28.00 1.44
N VAL A 241 0.41 -26.88 2.10
CA VAL A 241 -0.41 -26.30 3.16
C VAL A 241 -0.67 -24.80 2.97
N GLY A 242 -1.73 -24.30 3.61
CA GLY A 242 -2.04 -22.87 3.56
C GLY A 242 -3.27 -22.43 4.35
N ASP A 243 -3.81 -21.29 3.93
CA ASP A 243 -4.94 -20.60 4.54
C ASP A 243 -6.18 -21.50 4.68
N GLY A 244 -6.90 -21.40 5.80
CA GLY A 244 -8.13 -22.14 6.05
C GLY A 244 -7.95 -23.65 5.90
N GLY A 245 -7.08 -24.25 6.72
CA GLY A 245 -6.89 -25.69 6.81
C GLY A 245 -6.53 -26.37 5.49
N LEU A 246 -6.01 -25.63 4.50
CA LEU A 246 -5.63 -26.16 3.20
C LEU A 246 -4.54 -27.21 3.42
N LEU A 247 -4.82 -28.45 3.01
CA LEU A 247 -3.93 -29.60 3.13
C LEU A 247 -4.11 -30.50 1.92
N LEU A 248 -3.12 -30.49 1.02
CA LEU A 248 -3.10 -31.32 -0.18
C LEU A 248 -1.89 -32.25 -0.19
N LYS A 249 -2.06 -33.41 -0.82
CA LYS A 249 -1.03 -34.43 -1.01
C LYS A 249 -0.79 -34.69 -2.50
N THR A 250 0.46 -34.91 -2.88
CA THR A 250 0.85 -35.44 -4.19
C THR A 250 1.57 -36.78 -4.05
N GLU A 251 1.40 -37.67 -5.03
CA GLU A 251 2.15 -38.92 -5.18
C GLU A 251 3.00 -38.93 -6.47
N ASN A 252 3.03 -37.80 -7.18
CA ASN A 252 3.63 -37.66 -8.50
C ASN A 252 4.28 -36.29 -8.70
N ALA A 253 5.12 -35.89 -7.74
CA ALA A 253 6.02 -34.74 -7.89
C ALA A 253 5.31 -33.40 -8.18
N GLY A 254 4.10 -33.22 -7.63
CA GLY A 254 3.30 -32.01 -7.80
C GLY A 254 2.52 -31.93 -9.12
N ILE A 255 2.59 -32.94 -9.99
CA ILE A 255 1.82 -33.02 -11.25
C ILE A 255 0.31 -33.05 -10.96
N SER A 256 -0.10 -33.70 -9.87
CA SER A 256 -1.48 -33.64 -9.37
C SER A 256 -1.53 -33.60 -7.85
N TRP A 257 -2.50 -32.88 -7.32
CA TRP A 257 -2.76 -32.69 -5.91
C TRP A 257 -4.15 -33.18 -5.54
N ASN A 258 -4.25 -33.96 -4.47
CA ASN A 258 -5.49 -34.51 -3.95
C ASN A 258 -5.67 -34.06 -2.48
N GLN A 259 -6.90 -34.05 -1.99
CA GLN A 259 -7.13 -33.92 -0.54
C GLN A 259 -6.55 -35.14 0.20
N ALA A 260 -6.00 -34.93 1.38
CA ALA A 260 -5.50 -36.01 2.23
C ALA A 260 -6.62 -36.99 2.61
N GLU A 261 -6.31 -38.29 2.70
CA GLU A 261 -7.28 -39.33 3.09
C GLU A 261 -7.71 -39.22 4.56
N GLY A 262 -6.82 -38.76 5.43
CA GLY A 262 -7.07 -38.60 6.86
C GLY A 262 -7.76 -37.29 7.21
N ASP A 263 -8.82 -37.36 8.02
CA ASP A 263 -9.52 -36.19 8.52
C ASP A 263 -8.71 -35.46 9.61
N VAL A 264 -8.11 -34.32 9.27
CA VAL A 264 -7.92 -33.21 10.22
C VAL A 264 -9.32 -32.74 10.66
N PRO A 265 -9.58 -32.51 11.98
CA PRO A 265 -10.91 -32.19 12.48
C PRO A 265 -11.58 -31.05 11.70
N ARG A 266 -12.81 -31.28 11.23
CA ARG A 266 -13.52 -30.35 10.32
C ARG A 266 -13.67 -28.93 10.89
N VAL A 267 -13.82 -28.82 12.21
CA VAL A 267 -13.92 -27.55 12.95
C VAL A 267 -12.71 -26.63 12.76
N LEU A 268 -11.56 -27.15 12.30
CA LEU A 268 -10.33 -26.39 12.07
C LEU A 268 -10.27 -25.77 10.67
N ARG A 269 -11.04 -26.28 9.69
CA ARG A 269 -10.87 -25.96 8.28
C ARG A 269 -11.13 -24.49 7.94
N ASP A 270 -11.82 -23.72 8.77
CA ASP A 270 -12.09 -22.30 8.51
C ASP A 270 -11.42 -21.37 9.53
N VAL A 271 -10.70 -21.93 10.51
CA VAL A 271 -10.14 -21.19 11.66
C VAL A 271 -8.62 -21.33 11.77
N MET A 272 -8.05 -22.47 11.38
CA MET A 272 -6.61 -22.71 11.42
C MET A 272 -6.00 -22.38 10.05
N ASP A 273 -5.03 -21.47 10.00
CA ASP A 273 -4.30 -21.16 8.77
C ASP A 273 -2.91 -21.84 8.89
N PHE A 274 -2.67 -22.88 8.09
CA PHE A 274 -1.41 -23.64 8.14
C PHE A 274 -0.29 -22.86 7.44
N ARG A 275 0.86 -22.72 8.10
CA ARG A 275 2.01 -21.93 7.62
C ARG A 275 3.20 -22.79 7.20
N ALA A 276 3.38 -23.96 7.82
CA ALA A 276 4.57 -24.79 7.67
C ALA A 276 4.24 -26.29 7.48
N VAL A 277 5.02 -26.99 6.66
CA VAL A 277 4.97 -28.45 6.51
C VAL A 277 6.36 -29.08 6.43
N ALA A 278 6.59 -30.12 7.25
CA ALA A 278 7.81 -30.93 7.22
C ALA A 278 7.46 -32.42 7.03
N ALA A 279 8.26 -33.16 6.27
CA ALA A 279 8.05 -34.60 6.03
C ALA A 279 9.36 -35.40 6.04
N ILE A 280 9.36 -36.55 6.72
CA ILE A 280 10.47 -37.53 6.73
C ILE A 280 9.87 -38.93 6.61
N GLY A 281 10.00 -39.54 5.42
CA GLY A 281 9.40 -40.84 5.11
C GLY A 281 7.87 -40.78 5.21
N ASP A 282 7.28 -41.59 6.08
CA ASP A 282 5.83 -41.61 6.32
C ASP A 282 5.39 -40.66 7.45
N SER A 283 6.34 -39.96 8.09
CA SER A 283 6.07 -38.99 9.16
C SER A 283 5.94 -37.58 8.60
N VAL A 284 4.88 -36.87 8.96
CA VAL A 284 4.52 -35.55 8.42
C VAL A 284 4.04 -34.66 9.55
N TRP A 285 4.57 -33.44 9.65
CA TRP A 285 4.19 -32.43 10.64
C TRP A 285 3.68 -31.17 9.94
N ILE A 286 2.58 -30.61 10.42
CA ILE A 286 2.03 -29.33 9.96
C ILE A 286 1.71 -28.41 11.14
N ALA A 287 1.95 -27.11 10.98
CA ALA A 287 1.72 -26.08 11.99
C ALA A 287 1.31 -24.75 11.35
N GLY A 288 0.93 -23.76 12.16
CA GLY A 288 0.53 -22.45 11.66
C GLY A 288 -0.04 -21.53 12.73
N GLN A 289 -1.15 -20.87 12.40
CA GLN A 289 -1.92 -20.00 13.29
C GLN A 289 -3.24 -20.71 13.69
N PRO A 290 -3.48 -20.98 14.99
CA PRO A 290 -2.59 -20.76 16.14
C PRO A 290 -1.42 -21.76 16.19
N GLY A 291 -0.32 -21.38 16.84
CA GLY A 291 0.83 -22.25 17.06
C GLY A 291 0.70 -23.19 18.25
N SER A 292 -0.49 -23.28 18.88
CA SER A 292 -0.75 -24.08 20.09
C SER A 292 -0.66 -25.59 19.89
N VAL A 293 -0.77 -26.05 18.64
CA VAL A 293 -0.73 -27.45 18.25
C VAL A 293 0.09 -27.64 16.99
N VAL A 294 1.05 -28.57 17.01
CA VAL A 294 1.63 -29.17 15.80
C VAL A 294 0.84 -30.44 15.51
N TRP A 295 0.36 -30.62 14.28
CA TRP A 295 -0.32 -31.84 13.88
C TRP A 295 0.67 -32.81 13.27
N HIS A 296 0.69 -34.04 13.76
CA HIS A 296 1.59 -35.09 13.29
C HIS A 296 0.83 -36.31 12.79
N SER A 297 1.21 -36.78 11.60
CA SER A 297 0.85 -38.06 11.00
C SER A 297 2.08 -38.95 10.97
N ASN A 298 1.95 -40.25 11.27
CA ASN A 298 3.02 -41.24 11.12
C ASN A 298 2.72 -42.33 10.07
N ASP A 299 1.67 -42.16 9.27
CA ASP A 299 1.15 -43.15 8.32
C ASP A 299 0.92 -42.58 6.90
N ASP A 300 1.65 -41.53 6.57
CA ASP A 300 1.59 -40.77 5.31
C ASP A 300 0.21 -40.09 5.07
N GLY A 301 -0.29 -39.49 6.16
CA GLY A 301 -1.42 -38.57 6.24
C GLY A 301 -2.80 -39.23 6.26
N LYS A 302 -2.89 -40.47 6.73
CA LYS A 302 -4.15 -41.21 6.90
C LYS A 302 -4.74 -41.00 8.29
N THR A 303 -3.91 -40.73 9.29
CA THR A 303 -4.35 -40.29 10.63
C THR A 303 -3.50 -39.14 11.14
N TRP A 304 -4.14 -38.16 11.76
CA TRP A 304 -3.49 -36.97 12.31
C TRP A 304 -3.70 -36.90 13.82
N THR A 305 -2.67 -36.47 14.54
CA THR A 305 -2.68 -36.32 16.00
C THR A 305 -2.17 -34.93 16.40
N GLY A 306 -2.97 -34.20 17.18
CA GLY A 306 -2.60 -32.87 17.67
C GLY A 306 -1.63 -32.96 18.85
N GLN A 307 -0.45 -32.36 18.70
CA GLN A 307 0.62 -32.33 19.70
C GLN A 307 0.68 -30.96 20.41
N PRO A 308 0.51 -30.90 21.74
CA PRO A 308 0.61 -29.65 22.51
C PRO A 308 1.97 -28.97 22.35
N THR A 309 2.00 -27.67 21.99
CA THR A 309 3.25 -26.88 21.97
C THR A 309 3.50 -26.10 23.25
N GLY A 310 2.42 -25.73 23.96
CA GLY A 310 2.45 -24.79 25.09
C GLY A 310 2.65 -23.32 24.68
N HIS A 311 2.65 -23.00 23.38
CA HIS A 311 2.85 -21.66 22.84
C HIS A 311 1.68 -21.27 21.93
N THR A 312 1.00 -20.15 22.18
CA THR A 312 -0.26 -19.84 21.47
C THR A 312 -0.10 -19.02 20.18
N ALA A 313 0.95 -18.20 20.07
CA ALA A 313 1.15 -17.35 18.89
C ALA A 313 1.59 -18.18 17.67
N PRO A 314 1.54 -17.65 16.43
CA PRO A 314 1.81 -18.42 15.22
C PRO A 314 3.19 -19.08 15.17
N ILE A 315 3.22 -20.30 14.62
CA ILE A 315 4.43 -20.99 14.16
C ILE A 315 4.50 -20.80 12.64
N GLU A 316 5.61 -20.28 12.12
CA GLU A 316 5.78 -19.96 10.71
C GLU A 316 6.59 -21.02 9.94
N SER A 317 7.54 -21.70 10.58
CA SER A 317 8.35 -22.76 9.94
C SER A 317 8.72 -23.93 10.88
N LEU A 318 8.95 -25.10 10.28
CA LEU A 318 9.25 -26.38 10.92
C LEU A 318 10.46 -27.05 10.26
N ALA A 319 11.48 -27.40 11.04
CA ALA A 319 12.62 -28.20 10.55
C ALA A 319 12.83 -29.46 11.39
N PHE A 320 12.76 -30.62 10.74
CA PHE A 320 13.07 -31.91 11.35
C PHE A 320 14.36 -32.48 10.76
N SER A 321 15.30 -32.90 11.62
CA SER A 321 16.54 -33.56 11.22
C SER A 321 16.45 -35.09 11.30
N SER A 322 15.42 -35.59 11.99
CA SER A 322 15.07 -37.01 12.10
C SER A 322 13.59 -37.12 12.49
N ALA A 323 13.03 -38.33 12.47
CA ALA A 323 11.67 -38.56 12.93
C ALA A 323 11.45 -38.33 14.45
N THR A 324 12.51 -37.99 15.21
CA THR A 324 12.42 -37.64 16.62
C THR A 324 12.88 -36.21 16.95
N HIS A 325 13.90 -35.70 16.26
CA HIS A 325 14.44 -34.36 16.52
C HIS A 325 13.94 -33.32 15.51
N GLY A 326 13.40 -32.23 16.04
CA GLY A 326 12.88 -31.12 15.24
C GLY A 326 12.78 -29.82 16.03
N VAL A 327 12.66 -28.73 15.29
CA VAL A 327 12.57 -27.35 15.76
C VAL A 327 11.39 -26.67 15.07
N ALA A 328 10.67 -25.83 15.81
CA ALA A 328 9.63 -24.96 15.29
C ALA A 328 9.96 -23.51 15.64
N VAL A 329 9.75 -22.58 14.70
CA VAL A 329 9.98 -21.14 14.91
C VAL A 329 8.76 -20.32 14.53
N GLY A 330 8.65 -19.10 15.04
CA GLY A 330 7.53 -18.23 14.69
C GLY A 330 7.50 -16.90 15.44
N ALA A 331 6.29 -16.39 15.62
CA ALA A 331 6.03 -15.06 16.16
C ALA A 331 6.65 -14.82 17.55
N LEU A 332 6.90 -13.54 17.87
CA LEU A 332 7.47 -13.09 19.15
C LEU A 332 8.85 -13.72 19.46
N GLY A 333 9.63 -14.07 18.44
CA GLY A 333 10.93 -14.74 18.58
C GLY A 333 10.83 -16.13 19.21
N CYS A 334 9.74 -16.86 18.93
CA CYS A 334 9.54 -18.20 19.48
C CYS A 334 10.51 -19.21 18.84
N ILE A 335 11.14 -20.04 19.67
CA ILE A 335 11.83 -21.25 19.22
C ILE A 335 11.44 -22.40 20.16
N LEU A 336 10.86 -23.45 19.58
CA LEU A 336 10.49 -24.69 20.25
C LEU A 336 11.35 -25.85 19.73
N GLN A 337 11.61 -26.84 20.59
CA GLN A 337 12.39 -28.03 20.26
C GLN A 337 11.65 -29.31 20.70
N THR A 338 11.74 -30.36 19.89
CA THR A 338 11.37 -31.74 20.22
C THR A 338 12.57 -32.68 20.10
N SER A 339 12.59 -33.73 20.91
CA SER A 339 13.47 -34.91 20.76
C SER A 339 12.71 -36.26 20.73
N ASP A 340 11.38 -36.24 20.63
CA ASP A 340 10.50 -37.41 20.62
C ASP A 340 9.45 -37.43 19.48
N GLY A 341 9.68 -36.66 18.41
CA GLY A 341 8.80 -36.59 17.22
C GLY A 341 7.62 -35.63 17.39
N GLY A 342 7.77 -34.68 18.31
CA GLY A 342 6.76 -33.68 18.68
C GLY A 342 5.79 -34.16 19.76
N ALA A 343 5.95 -35.37 20.29
CA ALA A 343 5.12 -35.85 21.39
C ALA A 343 5.25 -34.97 22.65
N THR A 344 6.41 -34.32 22.83
CA THR A 344 6.60 -33.17 23.71
C THR A 344 7.41 -32.06 23.04
N TRP A 345 6.94 -30.82 23.20
CA TRP A 345 7.63 -29.62 22.77
C TRP A 345 8.15 -28.82 23.97
N LYS A 346 9.36 -28.29 23.86
CA LYS A 346 10.00 -27.44 24.86
C LYS A 346 10.32 -26.08 24.25
N SER A 347 9.78 -25.00 24.82
CA SER A 347 10.24 -23.65 24.47
C SER A 347 11.67 -23.43 24.95
N VAL A 348 12.54 -23.12 24.00
CA VAL A 348 13.93 -22.70 24.21
C VAL A 348 14.02 -21.17 24.21
N ARG A 349 13.17 -20.52 23.41
CA ARG A 349 13.07 -19.06 23.28
C ARG A 349 11.61 -18.64 23.14
N GLY A 350 11.28 -17.42 23.58
CA GLY A 350 9.94 -16.83 23.43
C GLY A 350 8.86 -17.38 24.37
N SER A 351 9.21 -18.21 25.35
CA SER A 351 8.25 -18.85 26.28
C SER A 351 7.26 -17.84 26.88
N ASN A 352 5.98 -18.20 26.86
CA ASN A 352 4.84 -17.41 27.32
C ASN A 352 4.67 -15.99 26.73
N ARG A 353 5.48 -15.53 25.78
CA ARG A 353 5.28 -14.20 25.17
C ARG A 353 3.89 -14.11 24.54
N ARG A 354 3.28 -12.92 24.64
CA ARG A 354 1.95 -12.60 24.14
C ARG A 354 1.84 -11.13 23.78
N ALA A 355 0.78 -10.74 23.08
CA ALA A 355 0.48 -9.33 22.85
C ALA A 355 0.01 -8.66 24.15
N ALA A 356 0.37 -7.40 24.34
CA ALA A 356 -0.30 -6.49 25.28
C ALA A 356 -1.51 -5.82 24.62
N LEU A 357 -1.35 -5.43 23.35
CA LEU A 357 -2.36 -4.77 22.53
C LEU A 357 -2.53 -5.50 21.19
N LEU A 358 -3.79 -5.71 20.80
CA LEU A 358 -4.18 -6.13 19.45
C LEU A 358 -5.03 -5.02 18.82
N ALA A 359 -4.64 -4.53 17.66
CA ALA A 359 -5.42 -3.59 16.87
C ALA A 359 -6.12 -4.36 15.74
N ILE A 360 -7.45 -4.29 15.68
CA ILE A 360 -8.27 -4.98 14.66
C ILE A 360 -9.01 -3.91 13.86
N HIS A 361 -8.61 -3.75 12.59
CA HIS A 361 -9.12 -2.74 11.68
C HIS A 361 -9.93 -3.39 10.56
N ALA A 362 -10.92 -2.67 10.02
CA ALA A 362 -11.61 -3.12 8.81
C ALA A 362 -10.73 -2.93 7.59
N HIS A 363 -10.12 -1.75 7.45
CA HIS A 363 -9.37 -1.32 6.27
C HIS A 363 -7.95 -0.86 6.64
N GLU A 364 -7.03 -0.92 5.67
CA GLU A 364 -5.62 -0.57 5.85
C GLU A 364 -5.39 0.90 6.17
N ASN A 365 -6.25 1.81 5.68
CA ASN A 365 -6.20 3.24 5.95
C ASN A 365 -6.65 3.61 7.38
N HIS A 366 -7.26 2.68 8.13
CA HIS A 366 -7.66 2.92 9.53
C HIS A 366 -6.55 2.60 10.54
N VAL A 367 -5.50 1.90 10.12
CA VAL A 367 -4.37 1.48 10.96
C VAL A 367 -3.67 2.70 11.56
N SER A 368 -3.56 2.75 12.90
CA SER A 368 -2.76 3.78 13.58
C SER A 368 -1.33 3.30 13.81
N LEU A 369 -0.40 3.82 13.03
CA LEU A 369 1.03 3.58 13.28
C LEU A 369 1.56 4.48 14.39
N ASN A 370 0.89 5.60 14.71
CA ASN A 370 1.16 6.38 15.92
C ASN A 370 0.93 5.55 17.20
N LEU A 371 -0.13 4.74 17.25
CA LEU A 371 -0.40 3.83 18.35
C LEU A 371 0.75 2.81 18.51
N THR A 372 1.18 2.22 17.41
CA THR A 372 2.26 1.22 17.37
C THR A 372 3.61 1.83 17.76
N THR A 373 4.04 2.94 17.14
CA THR A 373 5.30 3.64 17.44
C THR A 373 5.39 4.04 18.92
N LYS A 374 4.29 4.56 19.49
CA LYS A 374 4.27 4.93 20.92
C LYS A 374 4.30 3.71 21.84
N TYR A 375 3.35 2.78 21.71
CA TYR A 375 3.23 1.71 22.71
C TYR A 375 4.26 0.60 22.49
N ALA A 376 4.58 0.26 21.24
CA ALA A 376 5.48 -0.83 20.90
C ALA A 376 6.95 -0.42 20.86
N GLY A 377 7.26 0.65 20.12
CA GLY A 377 8.60 1.20 19.99
C GLY A 377 9.09 1.92 21.25
N GLU A 378 8.40 3.00 21.65
CA GLU A 378 8.83 3.84 22.77
C GLU A 378 8.64 3.14 24.14
N LEU A 379 7.45 2.55 24.37
CA LEU A 379 7.07 2.00 25.67
C LEU A 379 7.26 0.47 25.81
N GLY A 380 7.54 -0.25 24.72
CA GLY A 380 7.95 -1.66 24.72
C GLY A 380 6.83 -2.69 24.87
N TYR A 381 5.56 -2.29 24.77
CA TYR A 381 4.44 -3.23 24.77
C TYR A 381 4.46 -4.08 23.50
N ARG A 382 4.18 -5.39 23.61
CA ARG A 382 4.04 -6.23 22.42
C ARG A 382 2.73 -5.90 21.72
N THR A 383 2.78 -5.60 20.44
CA THR A 383 1.60 -5.16 19.67
C THR A 383 1.47 -5.93 18.37
N VAL A 384 0.23 -6.20 17.99
CA VAL A 384 -0.13 -6.88 16.74
C VAL A 384 -1.24 -6.09 16.08
N THR A 385 -1.23 -6.03 14.75
CA THR A 385 -2.23 -5.33 13.94
C THR A 385 -2.80 -6.27 12.90
N THR A 386 -4.13 -6.35 12.82
CA THR A 386 -4.85 -7.19 11.86
C THR A 386 -5.81 -6.31 11.05
N VAL A 387 -5.78 -6.43 9.73
CA VAL A 387 -6.77 -5.83 8.81
C VAL A 387 -7.71 -6.94 8.33
N THR A 388 -9.01 -6.79 8.56
CA THR A 388 -9.97 -7.88 8.29
C THR A 388 -10.53 -7.85 6.88
N ALA A 389 -10.85 -6.68 6.33
CA ALA A 389 -11.54 -6.55 5.05
C ALA A 389 -10.57 -6.19 3.92
N ARG A 390 -10.11 -7.21 3.17
CA ARG A 390 -9.09 -7.08 2.12
C ARG A 390 -9.64 -6.44 0.82
N ARG A 391 -8.87 -5.52 0.22
CA ARG A 391 -9.20 -4.80 -1.03
C ARG A 391 -8.30 -5.18 -2.22
N ASP A 392 -7.70 -6.35 -2.20
CA ASP A 392 -6.82 -6.88 -3.26
C ASP A 392 -7.56 -7.80 -4.26
N VAL A 393 -8.87 -7.93 -4.11
CA VAL A 393 -9.79 -8.66 -5.01
C VAL A 393 -10.82 -7.67 -5.55
N GLY A 394 -11.13 -7.75 -6.84
CA GLY A 394 -12.12 -6.88 -7.49
C GLY A 394 -11.50 -5.89 -8.50
N PRO A 395 -12.31 -5.00 -9.10
CA PRO A 395 -11.82 -3.99 -10.05
C PRO A 395 -11.04 -2.86 -9.35
N ASP A 396 -11.41 -2.56 -8.10
CA ASP A 396 -10.75 -1.56 -7.26
C ASP A 396 -9.51 -2.12 -6.54
N ALA A 397 -9.05 -3.30 -6.97
CA ALA A 397 -7.79 -3.86 -6.51
C ALA A 397 -6.64 -2.90 -6.90
N ASN A 398 -6.11 -2.25 -5.87
CA ASN A 398 -4.77 -1.65 -5.85
C ASN A 398 -3.71 -2.73 -6.16
N ASP A 399 -2.41 -2.40 -6.13
CA ASP A 399 -1.35 -3.43 -6.00
C ASP A 399 -1.34 -4.05 -4.58
N GLY A 400 -2.51 -4.50 -4.12
CA GLY A 400 -2.75 -5.20 -2.86
C GLY A 400 -2.08 -6.56 -2.80
N ARG A 401 -1.48 -7.01 -3.91
CA ARG A 401 -0.45 -8.06 -3.97
C ARG A 401 0.61 -7.89 -2.87
N LEU A 402 0.99 -6.64 -2.59
CA LEU A 402 1.99 -6.28 -1.57
C LEU A 402 1.36 -5.81 -0.24
N LEU A 403 0.03 -5.85 -0.06
CA LEU A 403 -0.60 -5.31 1.16
C LEU A 403 -0.16 -6.07 2.42
N ASP A 404 -0.10 -7.40 2.36
CA ASP A 404 0.39 -8.26 3.46
C ASP A 404 1.81 -7.82 3.89
N LEU A 405 2.72 -7.69 2.92
CA LEU A 405 4.11 -7.28 3.14
C LEU A 405 4.20 -5.85 3.70
N ARG A 406 3.50 -4.90 3.07
CA ARG A 406 3.47 -3.48 3.47
C ARG A 406 2.94 -3.28 4.87
N LEU A 407 1.88 -4.01 5.26
CA LEU A 407 1.34 -3.97 6.60
C LEU A 407 2.30 -4.58 7.62
N HIS A 408 2.92 -5.72 7.29
CA HIS A 408 3.89 -6.36 8.18
C HIS A 408 5.13 -5.48 8.40
N GLU A 409 5.70 -4.95 7.33
CA GLU A 409 6.86 -4.06 7.38
C GLU A 409 6.53 -2.75 8.12
N ALA A 410 5.43 -2.07 7.78
CA ALA A 410 5.02 -0.86 8.48
C ALA A 410 4.86 -1.07 9.99
N VAL A 411 4.21 -2.16 10.41
CA VAL A 411 4.00 -2.47 11.82
C VAL A 411 5.31 -2.82 12.52
N THR A 412 6.23 -3.54 11.87
CA THR A 412 7.53 -3.91 12.45
C THR A 412 8.51 -2.73 12.49
N THR A 413 8.54 -1.85 11.49
CA THR A 413 9.25 -0.57 11.48
C THR A 413 8.79 0.32 12.64
N ALA A 414 7.48 0.42 12.87
CA ALA A 414 6.89 1.10 14.03
C ALA A 414 7.18 0.41 15.39
N GLY A 415 7.95 -0.69 15.42
CA GLY A 415 8.31 -1.42 16.63
C GLY A 415 7.27 -2.46 17.10
N GLY A 416 6.21 -2.69 16.33
CA GLY A 416 5.24 -3.77 16.56
C GLY A 416 5.83 -5.17 16.32
N ASN A 417 5.03 -6.21 16.52
CA ASN A 417 5.48 -7.61 16.43
C ASN A 417 4.93 -8.39 15.23
N SER A 418 3.77 -7.99 14.69
CA SER A 418 3.20 -8.61 13.49
C SER A 418 2.10 -7.72 12.91
N GLY A 419 2.13 -7.53 11.60
CA GLY A 419 1.00 -7.07 10.79
C GLY A 419 0.46 -8.22 9.93
N ALA A 420 -0.86 -8.38 9.84
CA ALA A 420 -1.50 -9.43 9.05
C ALA A 420 -2.83 -8.98 8.42
N VAL A 421 -3.21 -9.57 7.29
CA VAL A 421 -4.51 -9.38 6.64
C VAL A 421 -5.30 -10.69 6.71
N ASP A 422 -6.58 -10.65 7.07
CA ASP A 422 -7.44 -11.85 7.01
C ASP A 422 -7.80 -12.16 5.55
N TRP A 423 -7.55 -13.40 5.12
CA TRP A 423 -7.79 -13.82 3.75
C TRP A 423 -9.28 -13.97 3.41
N ALA A 424 -10.15 -14.12 4.41
CA ALA A 424 -11.51 -14.64 4.27
C ALA A 424 -12.60 -13.61 3.89
N PHE A 425 -12.33 -12.30 4.03
CA PHE A 425 -13.37 -11.25 3.93
C PHE A 425 -13.03 -10.16 2.89
N PRO A 426 -13.03 -10.47 1.58
CA PRO A 426 -12.74 -9.49 0.53
C PRO A 426 -13.87 -8.49 0.29
N ILE A 427 -13.51 -7.30 -0.20
CA ILE A 427 -14.42 -6.30 -0.75
C ILE A 427 -14.27 -6.34 -2.27
N ALA A 428 -14.99 -7.28 -2.91
CA ALA A 428 -14.76 -7.65 -4.31
C ALA A 428 -15.38 -6.70 -5.36
N ALA A 429 -16.18 -5.71 -4.94
CA ALA A 429 -16.87 -4.77 -5.82
C ALA A 429 -16.88 -3.34 -5.25
N PRO A 430 -16.94 -2.29 -6.10
CA PRO A 430 -16.94 -0.89 -5.67
C PRO A 430 -18.11 -0.59 -4.73
N GLY A 431 -17.85 0.06 -3.60
CA GLY A 431 -18.91 0.46 -2.66
C GLY A 431 -19.62 -0.69 -1.94
N LEU A 432 -19.19 -1.95 -2.12
CA LEU A 432 -19.74 -3.11 -1.40
C LEU A 432 -19.55 -2.96 0.12
N ASP A 433 -18.46 -2.31 0.53
CA ASP A 433 -18.18 -1.88 1.91
C ASP A 433 -19.22 -0.92 2.50
N ARG A 434 -20.11 -0.33 1.69
CA ARG A 434 -21.19 0.57 2.13
C ARG A 434 -22.56 -0.11 2.21
N ASP A 435 -22.81 -1.13 1.38
CA ASP A 435 -24.05 -1.92 1.43
C ASP A 435 -23.91 -3.14 2.35
N GLN A 436 -24.41 -2.99 3.58
CA GLN A 436 -24.41 -4.07 4.58
C GLN A 436 -25.16 -5.34 4.11
N THR A 437 -26.18 -5.21 3.26
CA THR A 437 -27.00 -6.35 2.82
C THR A 437 -26.21 -7.20 1.82
N GLU A 438 -25.64 -6.56 0.80
CA GLU A 438 -24.92 -7.29 -0.24
C GLU A 438 -23.52 -7.73 0.22
N LEU A 439 -22.85 -6.96 1.10
CA LEU A 439 -21.59 -7.38 1.76
C LEU A 439 -21.80 -8.65 2.61
N VAL A 440 -22.85 -8.68 3.43
CA VAL A 440 -23.21 -9.87 4.22
C VAL A 440 -23.52 -11.06 3.33
N ARG A 441 -24.16 -10.83 2.17
CA ARG A 441 -24.49 -11.89 1.21
C ARG A 441 -23.25 -12.46 0.51
N GLU A 442 -22.35 -11.59 0.02
CA GLU A 442 -21.04 -11.97 -0.54
C GLU A 442 -20.24 -12.80 0.46
N TRP A 443 -20.05 -12.29 1.69
CA TRP A 443 -19.33 -13.01 2.73
C TRP A 443 -20.04 -14.29 3.20
N GLN A 444 -21.38 -14.35 3.16
CA GLN A 444 -22.12 -15.61 3.37
C GLN A 444 -21.80 -16.64 2.29
N MET A 445 -21.74 -16.25 1.01
CA MET A 445 -21.38 -17.19 -0.06
C MET A 445 -19.94 -17.70 0.08
N LEU A 446 -18.99 -16.83 0.45
CA LEU A 446 -17.58 -17.21 0.66
C LEU A 446 -17.34 -18.08 1.91
N THR A 447 -18.26 -18.08 2.87
CA THR A 447 -18.19 -18.86 4.12
C THR A 447 -19.17 -20.05 4.14
N ASP A 448 -19.57 -20.55 2.98
CA ASP A 448 -20.53 -21.67 2.84
C ASP A 448 -21.85 -21.46 3.63
N ASN A 449 -22.29 -20.21 3.75
CA ASN A 449 -23.43 -19.71 4.54
C ASN A 449 -23.26 -19.75 6.08
N HIS A 450 -22.02 -19.84 6.58
CA HIS A 450 -21.69 -19.87 8.02
C HIS A 450 -20.99 -18.59 8.52
N LEU A 451 -21.18 -17.45 7.84
CA LEU A 451 -20.48 -16.18 8.09
C LEU A 451 -20.35 -15.83 9.57
N ARG A 452 -21.44 -15.89 10.33
CA ARG A 452 -21.47 -15.50 11.74
C ARG A 452 -20.65 -16.45 12.60
N GLU A 453 -20.81 -17.74 12.39
CA GLU A 453 -20.07 -18.78 13.09
C GLU A 453 -18.57 -18.69 12.78
N THR A 454 -18.21 -18.61 11.50
CA THR A 454 -16.82 -18.53 11.01
C THR A 454 -16.12 -17.26 11.48
N MET A 455 -16.72 -16.08 11.29
CA MET A 455 -16.12 -14.80 11.70
C MET A 455 -15.91 -14.73 13.22
N LEU A 456 -16.91 -15.16 14.01
CA LEU A 456 -16.77 -15.18 15.47
C LEU A 456 -15.76 -16.23 15.95
N ALA A 457 -15.66 -17.39 15.29
CA ALA A 457 -14.67 -18.41 15.61
C ALA A 457 -13.24 -17.96 15.27
N ARG A 458 -13.02 -17.34 14.09
CA ARG A 458 -11.71 -16.76 13.69
C ARG A 458 -11.27 -15.67 14.68
N LEU A 459 -12.12 -14.69 14.97
CA LEU A 459 -11.81 -13.62 15.93
C LEU A 459 -11.59 -14.17 17.36
N ALA A 460 -12.43 -15.09 17.86
CA ALA A 460 -12.22 -15.67 19.19
C ALA A 460 -10.96 -16.54 19.28
N CYS A 461 -10.58 -17.19 18.17
CA CYS A 461 -9.31 -17.90 18.04
C CYS A 461 -8.14 -16.91 18.07
N GLU A 462 -8.15 -15.86 17.25
CA GLU A 462 -7.12 -14.80 17.23
C GLU A 462 -6.88 -14.18 18.62
N LEU A 463 -7.96 -13.87 19.35
CA LEU A 463 -7.88 -13.37 20.72
C LEU A 463 -7.23 -14.38 21.69
N SER A 464 -7.46 -15.67 21.47
CA SER A 464 -6.85 -16.75 22.27
C SER A 464 -5.41 -17.09 21.81
N THR A 465 -5.07 -16.83 20.56
CA THR A 465 -3.72 -16.90 19.95
C THR A 465 -2.82 -15.84 20.56
N TRP A 466 -3.19 -14.57 20.43
CA TRP A 466 -2.36 -13.43 20.82
C TRP A 466 -2.47 -13.04 22.29
N ARG A 467 -3.57 -13.41 22.95
CA ARG A 467 -3.85 -13.14 24.37
C ARG A 467 -3.62 -11.65 24.78
N PRO A 468 -4.27 -10.67 24.11
CA PRO A 468 -4.10 -9.25 24.40
C PRO A 468 -4.83 -8.81 25.68
N ASP A 469 -4.25 -7.89 26.46
CA ASP A 469 -4.99 -7.23 27.56
C ASP A 469 -5.89 -6.10 27.04
N VAL A 470 -5.45 -5.43 25.98
CA VAL A 470 -6.11 -4.27 25.35
C VAL A 470 -6.42 -4.59 23.89
N ILE A 471 -7.64 -4.27 23.44
CA ILE A 471 -7.98 -4.23 22.02
C ILE A 471 -8.24 -2.79 21.60
N VAL A 472 -7.82 -2.45 20.38
CA VAL A 472 -8.25 -1.25 19.66
C VAL A 472 -9.01 -1.68 18.41
N ILE A 473 -10.17 -1.07 18.18
CA ILE A 473 -11.00 -1.23 16.98
C ILE A 473 -11.37 0.13 16.38
N ASP A 474 -11.90 0.10 15.17
CA ASP A 474 -12.43 1.28 14.49
C ASP A 474 -13.76 1.75 15.11
N ASP A 475 -14.11 3.03 14.91
CA ASP A 475 -15.44 3.56 15.25
C ASP A 475 -16.42 3.29 14.10
N PRO A 476 -17.60 2.69 14.35
CA PRO A 476 -18.55 2.38 13.29
C PRO A 476 -19.16 3.65 12.69
N ALA A 477 -18.67 4.03 11.51
CA ALA A 477 -19.26 5.04 10.65
C ALA A 477 -20.59 4.55 10.04
N ARG A 478 -21.44 5.47 9.59
CA ARG A 478 -22.78 5.12 9.07
C ARG A 478 -22.75 4.53 7.66
N ASP A 479 -21.68 4.84 6.95
CA ASP A 479 -21.39 4.59 5.54
C ASP A 479 -20.31 3.51 5.36
N ASP A 480 -19.87 2.88 6.45
CA ASP A 480 -18.93 1.76 6.45
C ASP A 480 -19.58 0.54 7.14
N ALA A 481 -20.16 -0.32 6.31
CA ALA A 481 -20.78 -1.56 6.73
C ALA A 481 -19.74 -2.60 7.17
N ALA A 482 -18.54 -2.62 6.58
CA ALA A 482 -17.47 -3.53 6.95
C ALA A 482 -16.98 -3.26 8.37
N THR A 483 -16.68 -2.01 8.71
CA THR A 483 -16.35 -1.57 10.07
C THR A 483 -17.52 -1.82 11.03
N THR A 484 -18.76 -1.56 10.64
CA THR A 484 -19.93 -1.80 11.50
C THR A 484 -20.10 -3.28 11.85
N LEU A 485 -20.00 -4.18 10.87
CA LEU A 485 -20.05 -5.62 11.07
C LEU A 485 -18.88 -6.12 11.94
N LEU A 486 -17.66 -5.63 11.69
CA LEU A 486 -16.47 -5.99 12.45
C LEU A 486 -16.57 -5.52 13.90
N PHE A 487 -17.07 -4.30 14.15
CA PHE A 487 -17.26 -3.76 15.49
C PHE A 487 -18.19 -4.66 16.32
N ASP A 488 -19.35 -5.06 15.78
CA ASP A 488 -20.27 -5.96 16.47
C ASP A 488 -19.72 -7.39 16.62
N ALA A 489 -18.99 -7.89 15.62
CA ALA A 489 -18.36 -9.19 15.66
C ALA A 489 -17.27 -9.28 16.74
N VAL A 490 -16.35 -8.30 16.81
CA VAL A 490 -15.28 -8.26 17.83
C VAL A 490 -15.88 -8.19 19.24
N ARG A 491 -16.96 -7.41 19.46
CA ARG A 491 -17.64 -7.34 20.77
C ARG A 491 -18.15 -8.69 21.24
N LEU A 492 -18.73 -9.50 20.33
CA LEU A 492 -19.20 -10.85 20.64
C LEU A 492 -18.03 -11.83 20.78
N ALA A 493 -17.02 -11.73 19.91
CA ALA A 493 -15.81 -12.56 19.96
C ALA A 493 -15.03 -12.38 21.27
N VAL A 494 -14.96 -11.17 21.85
CA VAL A 494 -14.34 -10.93 23.17
C VAL A 494 -15.09 -11.67 24.29
N GLN A 495 -16.42 -11.71 24.24
CA GLN A 495 -17.22 -12.46 25.21
C GLN A 495 -17.01 -13.98 25.04
N GLN A 496 -16.94 -14.46 23.79
CA GLN A 496 -16.70 -15.88 23.49
C GLN A 496 -15.26 -16.32 23.79
N ALA A 497 -14.27 -15.44 23.60
CA ALA A 497 -12.88 -15.67 23.98
C ALA A 497 -12.74 -15.88 25.49
N ALA A 498 -13.51 -15.14 26.29
CA ALA A 498 -13.48 -15.21 27.76
C ALA A 498 -14.25 -16.40 28.37
N ASP A 499 -15.27 -16.93 27.70
CA ASP A 499 -16.07 -18.07 28.19
C ASP A 499 -15.46 -19.42 27.76
N PRO A 500 -14.99 -20.28 28.69
CA PRO A 500 -14.45 -21.61 28.37
C PRO A 500 -15.44 -22.58 27.71
N ASN A 501 -16.75 -22.30 27.78
CA ASN A 501 -17.78 -23.15 27.20
C ASN A 501 -18.10 -22.79 25.74
N GLN A 502 -17.73 -21.59 25.27
CA GLN A 502 -17.88 -21.21 23.87
C GLN A 502 -16.79 -21.88 23.05
N HIS A 503 -17.16 -22.39 21.87
CA HIS A 503 -16.26 -23.10 20.95
C HIS A 503 -15.54 -24.29 21.60
N ALA A 504 -16.20 -25.01 22.53
CA ALA A 504 -15.56 -26.04 23.36
C ALA A 504 -14.86 -27.16 22.57
N GLU A 505 -15.41 -27.56 21.41
CA GLU A 505 -14.78 -28.54 20.50
C GLU A 505 -13.50 -27.98 19.86
N LEU A 506 -13.60 -26.81 19.23
CA LEU A 506 -12.47 -26.07 18.64
C LEU A 506 -11.35 -25.83 19.68
N ARG A 507 -11.70 -25.45 20.91
CA ARG A 507 -10.75 -25.24 22.01
C ARG A 507 -10.07 -26.53 22.48
N ALA A 508 -10.77 -27.66 22.43
CA ALA A 508 -10.19 -28.96 22.77
C ALA A 508 -9.17 -29.40 21.71
N GLU A 509 -9.51 -29.26 20.44
CA GLU A 509 -8.61 -29.60 19.31
C GLU A 509 -7.41 -28.66 19.21
N LEU A 510 -7.62 -27.34 19.29
CA LEU A 510 -6.55 -26.33 19.23
C LEU A 510 -5.83 -26.11 20.56
N GLN A 511 -6.31 -26.69 21.66
CA GLN A 511 -5.77 -26.52 23.02
C GLN A 511 -5.65 -25.05 23.46
N LEU A 512 -6.49 -24.18 22.91
CA LEU A 512 -6.47 -22.74 23.18
C LEU A 512 -7.25 -22.41 24.46
N PRO A 513 -6.59 -21.86 25.50
CA PRO A 513 -7.27 -21.47 26.73
C PRO A 513 -8.24 -20.31 26.48
N ALA A 514 -9.28 -20.22 27.30
CA ALA A 514 -10.10 -19.01 27.37
C ALA A 514 -9.24 -17.81 27.82
N TRP A 515 -9.50 -16.65 27.22
CA TRP A 515 -8.76 -15.41 27.47
C TRP A 515 -9.71 -14.24 27.70
N GLU A 516 -9.63 -13.63 28.89
CA GLU A 516 -10.40 -12.43 29.24
C GLU A 516 -9.57 -11.17 28.93
N VAL A 517 -9.91 -10.53 27.81
CA VAL A 517 -9.47 -9.16 27.46
C VAL A 517 -9.88 -8.19 28.56
N LYS A 518 -8.97 -7.32 28.99
CA LYS A 518 -9.22 -6.40 30.11
C LYS A 518 -9.86 -5.09 29.65
N ARG A 519 -9.53 -4.63 28.44
CA ARG A 519 -10.04 -3.36 27.89
C ARG A 519 -10.22 -3.42 26.38
N MET A 520 -11.18 -2.65 25.90
CA MET A 520 -11.42 -2.43 24.49
C MET A 520 -11.66 -0.94 24.28
N PHE A 521 -11.07 -0.38 23.22
CA PHE A 521 -11.20 1.02 22.85
C PHE A 521 -11.56 1.12 21.38
N ARG A 522 -12.34 2.15 21.01
CA ARG A 522 -12.58 2.52 19.62
C ARG A 522 -11.90 3.84 19.28
N ARG A 523 -11.28 3.93 18.09
CA ARG A 523 -10.63 5.13 17.56
C ARG A 523 -11.69 6.09 17.03
N LEU A 524 -11.92 7.22 17.70
CA LEU A 524 -12.92 8.20 17.28
C LEU A 524 -12.49 8.94 16.00
N PRO A 525 -13.45 9.45 15.20
CA PRO A 525 -13.17 10.25 14.02
C PRO A 525 -12.30 11.50 14.32
N PRO A 526 -11.52 12.00 13.35
CA PRO A 526 -10.74 13.22 13.47
C PRO A 526 -11.51 14.40 14.08
N GLY A 527 -10.83 15.21 14.89
CA GLY A 527 -11.43 16.36 15.60
C GLY A 527 -12.29 16.01 16.82
N SER A 528 -12.58 14.73 17.08
CA SER A 528 -13.30 14.29 18.29
C SER A 528 -12.52 14.55 19.58
N GLU A 529 -13.23 14.69 20.71
CA GLU A 529 -12.64 14.68 22.05
C GLU A 529 -12.82 13.32 22.73
N GLY A 530 -11.72 12.68 23.11
CA GLY A 530 -11.70 11.43 23.88
C GLY A 530 -10.92 11.53 25.20
N PRO A 531 -11.15 10.57 26.14
CA PRO A 531 -10.41 10.45 27.40
C PRO A 531 -8.95 10.00 27.22
N VAL A 532 -8.70 9.10 26.25
CA VAL A 532 -7.36 8.68 25.83
C VAL A 532 -7.01 9.45 24.55
N ARG A 533 -5.80 10.00 24.49
CA ARG A 533 -5.35 10.89 23.40
C ARG A 533 -3.91 10.53 23.02
N LEU A 534 -3.64 10.48 21.73
CA LEU A 534 -2.29 10.48 21.18
C LEU A 534 -2.06 11.84 20.54
N ASP A 535 -1.10 12.60 21.05
CA ASP A 535 -0.72 13.88 20.47
C ASP A 535 0.40 13.62 19.47
N ALA A 536 0.19 13.98 18.20
CA ALA A 536 1.17 13.79 17.14
C ALA A 536 2.54 14.42 17.45
N TYR A 537 2.53 15.51 18.24
CA TYR A 537 3.73 16.23 18.69
C TYR A 537 4.18 15.83 20.10
N GLU A 538 3.74 14.67 20.61
CA GLU A 538 4.33 14.03 21.78
C GLU A 538 5.77 13.62 21.47
N PHE A 539 6.70 14.02 22.33
CA PHE A 539 8.10 13.66 22.17
C PHE A 539 8.33 12.20 22.56
N LEU A 540 9.05 11.45 21.72
CA LEU A 540 9.45 10.07 21.99
C LEU A 540 10.95 9.99 22.33
N PRO A 541 11.32 9.85 23.62
CA PRO A 541 12.71 9.75 24.08
C PRO A 541 13.65 8.79 23.34
N ARG A 542 13.17 7.65 22.83
CA ARG A 542 13.99 6.64 22.15
C ARG A 542 14.22 6.96 20.69
N TYR A 543 13.25 7.60 20.06
CA TYR A 543 13.32 8.01 18.65
C TYR A 543 13.98 9.39 18.48
N GLY A 544 14.09 10.18 19.55
CA GLY A 544 14.70 11.52 19.51
C GLY A 544 13.88 12.56 18.74
N LYS A 545 12.65 12.24 18.34
CA LYS A 545 11.74 13.08 17.54
C LYS A 545 10.28 12.98 18.00
N ALA A 546 9.39 13.74 17.38
CA ALA A 546 7.95 13.69 17.66
C ALA A 546 7.32 12.36 17.19
N LEU A 547 6.18 11.99 17.80
CA LEU A 547 5.45 10.77 17.49
C LEU A 547 5.10 10.64 16.01
N SER A 548 4.52 11.68 15.40
CA SER A 548 4.19 11.65 13.97
C SER A 548 5.43 11.45 13.10
N MET A 549 6.52 12.19 13.38
CA MET A 549 7.80 12.07 12.67
C MET A 549 8.41 10.66 12.80
N ALA A 550 8.25 10.01 13.95
CA ALA A 550 8.71 8.64 14.19
C ALA A 550 7.81 7.56 13.53
N ALA A 551 6.64 7.93 13.01
CA ALA A 551 5.72 7.04 12.29
C ALA A 551 5.68 7.27 10.77
N VAL A 552 6.32 8.33 10.24
CA VAL A 552 6.28 8.69 8.80
C VAL A 552 6.71 7.53 7.90
N GLU A 553 7.87 6.94 8.16
CA GLU A 553 8.43 5.84 7.37
C GLU A 553 7.47 4.64 7.29
N SER A 554 6.88 4.29 8.44
CA SER A 554 5.88 3.23 8.54
C SER A 554 4.59 3.56 7.76
N TYR A 555 4.13 4.82 7.80
CA TYR A 555 2.98 5.25 6.98
C TYR A 555 3.31 5.23 5.48
N GLN A 556 4.52 5.63 5.07
CA GLN A 556 4.97 5.56 3.67
C GLN A 556 5.00 4.11 3.15
N GLN A 557 5.40 3.13 3.98
CA GLN A 557 5.33 1.69 3.67
C GLN A 557 3.87 1.22 3.51
N LEU A 558 3.00 1.51 4.49
CA LEU A 558 1.60 1.04 4.47
C LEU A 558 0.73 1.74 3.41
N SER A 559 1.05 2.98 3.05
CA SER A 559 0.15 4.11 2.77
C SER A 559 0.86 5.20 1.95
N PRO A 560 1.56 4.88 0.83
CA PRO A 560 2.44 5.82 0.13
C PRO A 560 1.73 7.07 -0.40
N ASN A 561 0.45 6.97 -0.76
CA ASN A 561 -0.38 8.11 -1.18
C ASN A 561 -1.18 8.74 -0.02
N ASN A 562 -1.07 8.20 1.19
CA ASN A 562 -2.00 8.47 2.29
C ASN A 562 -1.30 8.43 3.67
N VAL A 563 -0.24 9.22 3.82
CA VAL A 563 0.39 9.48 5.11
C VAL A 563 -0.66 10.09 6.04
N THR A 564 -0.95 9.44 7.18
CA THR A 564 -1.92 9.98 8.16
C THR A 564 -1.24 11.08 8.98
N LYS A 565 -1.24 12.29 8.41
CA LYS A 565 -0.51 13.48 8.88
C LYS A 565 -1.01 13.98 10.21
N GLY A 566 -0.08 14.38 11.10
CA GLY A 566 -0.20 15.43 12.14
C GLY A 566 -1.35 15.42 13.16
N GLN A 567 -2.39 14.61 12.99
CA GLN A 567 -3.66 14.76 13.69
C GLN A 567 -3.63 14.08 15.06
N ARG A 568 -4.26 14.73 16.05
CA ARG A 568 -4.49 14.14 17.36
C ARG A 568 -5.50 13.00 17.23
N GLU A 569 -5.07 11.79 17.52
CA GLU A 569 -5.97 10.65 17.62
C GLU A 569 -6.61 10.60 19.01
N THR A 570 -7.89 10.26 19.06
CA THR A 570 -8.62 10.13 20.33
C THR A 570 -9.39 8.83 20.39
N TYR A 571 -9.45 8.25 21.59
CA TYR A 571 -9.99 6.92 21.81
C TYR A 571 -10.93 6.92 23.01
N VAL A 572 -12.03 6.17 22.92
CA VAL A 572 -12.98 5.97 24.00
C VAL A 572 -13.14 4.49 24.31
N THR A 573 -13.27 4.15 25.60
CA THR A 573 -13.48 2.77 26.05
C THR A 573 -14.84 2.26 25.58
N VAL A 574 -14.87 1.02 25.08
CA VAL A 574 -16.10 0.31 24.74
C VAL A 574 -16.43 -0.67 25.88
N PRO A 575 -17.61 -0.60 26.51
CA PRO A 575 -17.96 -1.48 27.62
C PRO A 575 -17.98 -2.97 27.24
N LEU A 576 -17.23 -3.76 28.01
CA LEU A 576 -17.15 -5.23 27.87
C LEU A 576 -18.32 -5.97 28.54
N LYS A 577 -18.99 -5.33 29.51
CA LYS A 577 -20.13 -5.88 30.28
C LYS A 577 -21.32 -4.91 30.23
N THR A 578 -22.52 -5.39 30.57
CA THR A 578 -23.75 -4.58 30.59
C THR A 578 -23.75 -3.55 31.75
N PRO A 579 -24.50 -2.43 31.64
CA PRO A 579 -24.25 -1.22 32.44
C PRO A 579 -24.60 -1.24 33.94
N ASP A 580 -24.92 -2.40 34.53
CA ASP A 580 -25.44 -2.50 35.91
C ASP A 580 -24.36 -2.63 36.99
N GLU A 581 -23.07 -2.72 36.63
CA GLU A 581 -21.97 -2.73 37.60
C GLU A 581 -20.83 -1.77 37.22
N SER A 582 -20.39 -1.03 38.26
CA SER A 582 -19.16 -0.22 38.38
C SER A 582 -19.19 1.26 37.96
N ASP A 583 -18.81 2.07 38.95
CA ASP A 583 -18.47 3.50 38.88
C ASP A 583 -17.00 3.65 38.39
N GLU A 584 -16.64 2.93 37.31
CA GLU A 584 -15.26 2.87 36.82
C GLU A 584 -14.83 4.19 36.19
N GLN A 585 -13.82 4.84 36.79
CA GLN A 585 -13.22 6.05 36.24
C GLN A 585 -12.65 5.78 34.85
N THR A 586 -13.11 6.55 33.87
CA THR A 586 -12.68 6.42 32.48
C THR A 586 -11.16 6.55 32.35
N PRO A 587 -10.45 5.52 31.85
CA PRO A 587 -8.98 5.53 31.82
C PRO A 587 -8.45 6.61 30.86
N ARG A 588 -7.34 7.25 31.25
CA ARG A 588 -6.65 8.29 30.46
C ARG A 588 -5.50 7.76 29.58
N ASP A 589 -5.17 6.49 29.72
CA ASP A 589 -4.20 5.75 28.92
C ASP A 589 -4.69 4.30 28.79
N PHE A 590 -4.39 3.64 27.66
CA PHE A 590 -4.81 2.27 27.36
C PHE A 590 -4.51 1.30 28.51
N PHE A 591 -3.32 1.39 29.10
CA PHE A 591 -2.82 0.48 30.14
C PHE A 591 -2.97 1.02 31.57
N ALA A 592 -3.63 2.18 31.78
CA ALA A 592 -3.75 2.82 33.10
C ALA A 592 -4.38 1.89 34.16
N GLY A 593 -3.58 1.33 35.07
CA GLY A 593 -4.04 0.39 36.12
C GLY A 593 -3.86 -1.09 35.78
N LEU A 594 -3.36 -1.42 34.59
CA LEU A 594 -2.88 -2.76 34.24
C LEU A 594 -1.39 -2.87 34.62
N ILE A 595 -0.99 -3.95 35.30
CA ILE A 595 0.39 -4.15 35.74
C ILE A 595 1.11 -5.07 34.74
N LEU A 596 1.64 -4.47 33.67
CA LEU A 596 2.48 -5.14 32.68
C LEU A 596 3.95 -4.76 32.92
N MET A 597 4.65 -5.63 33.64
CA MET A 597 6.05 -5.47 34.00
C MET A 597 6.94 -5.45 32.75
N PRO A 598 7.89 -4.50 32.62
CA PRO A 598 9.01 -4.62 31.70
C PRO A 598 9.72 -5.97 31.86
N GLY A 599 10.17 -6.54 30.74
CA GLY A 599 10.72 -7.89 30.66
C GLY A 599 9.72 -9.04 30.85
N GLY A 600 8.44 -8.75 31.09
CA GLY A 600 7.37 -9.74 31.24
C GLY A 600 6.85 -10.32 29.92
N GLU A 601 5.79 -11.13 30.01
CA GLU A 601 5.17 -11.84 28.88
C GLU A 601 4.69 -10.89 27.76
N ALA A 602 4.12 -9.74 28.13
CA ALA A 602 3.49 -8.79 27.21
C ALA A 602 4.30 -7.50 26.96
N ARG A 603 5.47 -7.34 27.60
CA ARG A 603 6.26 -6.10 27.52
C ARG A 603 7.77 -6.38 27.52
N ARG A 604 8.50 -5.74 26.62
CA ARG A 604 9.96 -5.77 26.49
C ARG A 604 10.65 -5.17 27.71
N GLU A 605 11.85 -5.66 28.02
CA GLU A 605 12.78 -4.94 28.88
C GLU A 605 13.53 -3.95 28.00
N LEU A 606 13.35 -2.64 28.23
CA LEU A 606 13.95 -1.61 27.38
C LEU A 606 15.22 -1.03 28.03
N THR A 607 16.20 -0.69 27.19
CA THR A 607 17.45 -0.05 27.63
C THR A 607 17.20 1.32 28.27
N SER A 608 18.00 1.68 29.26
CA SER A 608 17.96 3.02 29.88
C SER A 608 18.49 4.08 28.91
N ILE A 609 17.78 5.20 28.80
CA ILE A 609 18.17 6.37 28.00
C ILE A 609 19.15 7.24 28.82
N ASN A 610 20.06 7.95 28.15
CA ASN A 610 20.96 8.89 28.81
C ASN A 610 20.23 10.23 29.12
N ASP A 611 20.25 10.66 30.38
CA ASP A 611 19.55 11.87 30.86
C ASP A 611 19.98 13.15 30.13
N ASP A 612 21.26 13.28 29.73
CA ASP A 612 21.76 14.46 29.02
C ASP A 612 21.15 14.57 27.60
N ILE A 613 21.04 13.44 26.89
CA ILE A 613 20.44 13.35 25.54
C ILE A 613 18.94 13.66 25.61
N LEU A 614 18.28 13.17 26.67
CA LEU A 614 16.86 13.43 26.92
C LEU A 614 16.57 14.93 27.11
N ALA A 615 17.45 15.67 27.79
CA ALA A 615 17.24 17.09 28.10
C ALA A 615 17.32 18.00 26.86
N ASP A 616 18.22 17.72 25.91
CA ASP A 616 18.32 18.47 24.66
C ASP A 616 17.18 18.12 23.69
N ALA A 617 16.81 16.85 23.58
CA ALA A 617 15.72 16.42 22.70
C ALA A 617 14.32 16.88 23.20
N GLN A 618 14.11 16.96 24.52
CA GLN A 618 12.93 17.62 25.10
C GLN A 618 12.83 19.12 24.76
N ARG A 619 13.98 19.81 24.63
CA ARG A 619 14.02 21.24 24.25
C ARG A 619 13.55 21.42 22.80
N LEU A 620 14.07 20.59 21.90
CA LEU A 620 13.68 20.56 20.48
C LEU A 620 12.18 20.30 20.32
N ALA A 621 11.63 19.27 20.96
CA ALA A 621 10.20 18.98 20.87
C ALA A 621 9.29 20.09 21.43
N GLN A 622 9.77 20.87 22.40
CA GLN A 622 9.04 22.05 22.86
C GLN A 622 9.03 23.18 21.81
N GLN A 623 10.12 23.36 21.05
CA GLN A 623 10.16 24.28 19.92
C GLN A 623 9.18 23.82 18.82
N GLN A 624 9.14 22.51 18.51
CA GLN A 624 8.23 21.95 17.52
C GLN A 624 6.76 22.22 17.84
N ARG A 625 6.32 21.94 19.09
CA ARG A 625 4.94 22.23 19.53
C ARG A 625 4.59 23.72 19.49
N ASN A 626 5.56 24.59 19.78
CA ASN A 626 5.36 26.03 19.67
C ASN A 626 5.16 26.47 18.22
N PHE A 627 5.92 25.90 17.27
CA PHE A 627 5.76 26.17 15.84
C PHE A 627 4.41 25.71 15.29
N ALA A 628 4.01 24.45 15.53
CA ALA A 628 2.71 23.93 15.08
C ALA A 628 1.53 24.74 15.66
N SER A 629 1.59 25.14 16.93
CA SER A 629 0.57 26.03 17.53
C SER A 629 0.63 27.48 17.04
N TYR A 630 1.70 27.90 16.36
CA TYR A 630 1.82 29.23 15.76
C TYR A 630 1.30 29.21 14.31
N ALA A 631 1.76 28.25 13.51
CA ALA A 631 1.30 27.99 12.15
C ALA A 631 -0.23 27.86 12.08
N SER A 632 -0.81 26.92 12.83
CA SER A 632 -2.26 26.66 12.87
C SER A 632 -3.12 27.88 13.22
N ARG A 633 -2.58 28.91 13.89
CA ARG A 633 -3.29 30.17 14.18
C ARG A 633 -3.18 31.21 13.07
N MET A 634 -2.15 31.13 12.22
CA MET A 634 -1.96 32.04 11.09
C MET A 634 -2.66 31.56 9.82
N LEU A 635 -2.95 30.25 9.69
CA LEU A 635 -3.68 29.67 8.55
C LEU A 635 -5.11 30.19 8.36
N ASP A 636 -5.66 30.95 9.31
CA ASP A 636 -7.00 31.56 9.23
C ASP A 636 -6.96 32.99 8.63
N ASP A 637 -5.78 33.56 8.32
CA ASP A 637 -5.62 34.87 7.67
C ASP A 637 -4.57 34.81 6.53
N GLN A 638 -5.04 34.85 5.28
CA GLN A 638 -4.18 34.83 4.08
C GLN A 638 -3.10 35.93 4.03
N ARG A 639 -3.25 37.05 4.75
CA ARG A 639 -2.19 38.09 4.80
C ARG A 639 -1.08 37.73 5.79
N GLN A 640 -1.35 36.86 6.75
CA GLN A 640 -0.38 36.37 7.73
C GLN A 640 0.32 35.09 7.22
N ALA A 641 -0.35 34.28 6.40
CA ALA A 641 0.23 33.11 5.71
C ALA A 641 1.57 33.44 5.00
N ALA A 642 1.61 34.46 4.15
CA ALA A 642 2.84 34.88 3.47
C ALA A 642 3.94 35.42 4.42
N GLN A 643 3.56 35.92 5.61
CA GLN A 643 4.52 36.33 6.64
C GLN A 643 5.07 35.13 7.42
N LEU A 644 4.25 34.08 7.61
CA LEU A 644 4.68 32.81 8.20
C LEU A 644 5.84 32.24 7.37
N VAL A 645 5.65 32.04 6.06
CA VAL A 645 6.67 31.48 5.15
C VAL A 645 7.99 32.23 5.29
N ALA A 646 7.97 33.57 5.17
CA ALA A 646 9.16 34.41 5.30
C ALA A 646 9.84 34.38 6.68
N GLN A 647 9.09 34.10 7.76
CA GLN A 647 9.63 34.02 9.13
C GLN A 647 10.02 32.59 9.55
N THR A 648 9.67 31.57 8.77
CA THR A 648 9.93 30.16 9.09
C THR A 648 11.42 29.89 9.37
N ALA A 649 12.30 30.61 8.67
CA ALA A 649 13.75 30.58 8.90
C ALA A 649 14.16 30.90 10.34
N ASP A 650 13.58 31.95 10.93
CA ASP A 650 13.92 32.43 12.26
C ASP A 650 13.30 31.55 13.37
N ILE A 651 12.21 30.83 13.07
CA ILE A 651 11.48 30.01 14.04
C ILE A 651 12.01 28.57 14.10
N ILE A 652 12.40 28.00 12.95
CA ILE A 652 13.00 26.66 12.86
C ILE A 652 14.52 26.69 13.13
N GLY A 653 15.15 27.87 13.10
CA GLY A 653 16.58 28.07 13.32
C GLY A 653 17.14 27.36 14.56
N GLY A 654 17.97 26.34 14.32
CA GLY A 654 18.62 25.54 15.36
C GLY A 654 18.01 24.14 15.59
N ALA A 655 16.96 23.76 14.87
CA ALA A 655 16.54 22.37 14.73
C ALA A 655 17.48 21.60 13.76
N PRO A 656 17.59 20.25 13.89
CA PRO A 656 18.19 19.40 12.85
C PRO A 656 17.43 19.51 11.51
N ASP A 657 18.13 19.23 10.41
CA ASP A 657 17.62 19.39 9.06
C ASP A 657 16.42 18.46 8.77
N ASP A 658 16.45 17.19 9.22
CA ASP A 658 15.32 16.23 9.12
C ASP A 658 14.03 16.77 9.76
N GLN A 659 14.15 17.39 10.93
CA GLN A 659 13.03 17.96 11.66
C GLN A 659 12.53 19.26 11.03
N ALA A 660 13.44 20.07 10.49
CA ALA A 660 13.12 21.31 9.78
C ALA A 660 12.36 21.03 8.46
N ALA A 661 12.85 20.06 7.70
CA ALA A 661 12.24 19.60 6.46
C ALA A 661 10.82 19.08 6.68
N ALA A 662 10.66 18.17 7.64
CA ALA A 662 9.35 17.62 8.00
C ALA A 662 8.37 18.70 8.51
N GLN A 663 8.82 19.77 9.17
CA GLN A 663 7.95 20.87 9.58
C GLN A 663 7.41 21.70 8.42
N LEU A 664 8.25 22.01 7.43
CA LEU A 664 7.82 22.67 6.20
C LEU A 664 6.84 21.79 5.42
N PHE A 665 7.13 20.49 5.30
CA PHE A 665 6.25 19.56 4.60
C PHE A 665 4.84 19.48 5.22
N ASN A 666 4.75 19.30 6.54
CA ASN A 666 3.45 19.31 7.24
C ASN A 666 2.69 20.65 7.07
N LEU A 667 3.39 21.79 7.06
CA LEU A 667 2.78 23.09 6.82
C LEU A 667 2.23 23.22 5.39
N ALA A 668 2.97 22.76 4.39
CA ALA A 668 2.50 22.74 3.01
C ALA A 668 1.26 21.86 2.84
N ASP A 669 1.23 20.71 3.53
CA ASP A 669 0.07 19.82 3.54
C ASP A 669 -1.17 20.45 4.21
N GLU A 670 -1.01 21.15 5.35
CA GLU A 670 -2.11 21.89 5.97
C GLU A 670 -2.69 22.98 5.02
N TYR A 671 -1.86 23.57 4.15
CA TYR A 671 -2.32 24.45 3.08
C TYR A 671 -3.04 23.67 1.95
N ARG A 672 -2.53 22.52 1.50
CA ARG A 672 -3.16 21.65 0.48
C ARG A 672 -4.54 21.18 0.90
N GLU A 673 -4.69 20.70 2.14
CA GLU A 673 -5.98 20.25 2.72
C GLU A 673 -7.03 21.36 2.79
N ARG A 674 -6.59 22.63 2.93
CA ARG A 674 -7.45 23.82 2.90
C ARG A 674 -7.71 24.36 1.48
N GLY A 675 -7.13 23.75 0.45
CA GLY A 675 -7.20 24.22 -0.95
C GLY A 675 -6.30 25.43 -1.28
N ASP A 676 -5.40 25.85 -0.37
CA ASP A 676 -4.50 26.99 -0.56
C ASP A 676 -3.19 26.56 -1.23
N TRP A 677 -3.29 26.20 -2.51
CA TRP A 677 -2.17 25.63 -3.26
C TRP A 677 -1.04 26.63 -3.56
N GLU A 678 -1.30 27.94 -3.48
CA GLU A 678 -0.27 28.98 -3.65
C GLU A 678 0.69 29.01 -2.45
N ASN A 679 0.16 28.95 -1.22
CA ASN A 679 0.99 28.89 -0.03
C ASN A 679 1.65 27.50 0.14
N ALA A 680 0.98 26.41 -0.25
CA ALA A 680 1.58 25.08 -0.28
C ALA A 680 2.81 25.03 -1.20
N GLU A 681 2.68 25.50 -2.45
CA GLU A 681 3.78 25.60 -3.42
C GLU A 681 4.94 26.40 -2.86
N ALA A 682 4.70 27.59 -2.29
CA ALA A 682 5.75 28.43 -1.73
C ALA A 682 6.53 27.73 -0.59
N VAL A 683 5.84 26.99 0.28
CA VAL A 683 6.47 26.24 1.38
C VAL A 683 7.27 25.03 0.86
N LEU A 684 6.76 24.31 -0.14
CA LEU A 684 7.48 23.18 -0.75
C LEU A 684 8.71 23.65 -1.53
N VAL A 685 8.67 24.80 -2.21
CA VAL A 685 9.86 25.37 -2.87
C VAL A 685 10.93 25.67 -1.83
N GLU A 686 10.58 26.37 -0.75
CA GLU A 686 11.52 26.68 0.35
C GLU A 686 12.11 25.41 0.99
N LEU A 687 11.31 24.34 1.11
CA LEU A 687 11.76 23.01 1.53
C LEU A 687 12.81 22.42 0.57
N THR A 688 12.53 22.43 -0.75
CA THR A 688 13.46 21.91 -1.76
C THR A 688 14.76 22.71 -1.90
N GLU A 689 14.72 24.03 -1.69
CA GLU A 689 15.91 24.87 -1.77
C GLU A 689 16.82 24.76 -0.54
N ARG A 690 16.25 24.48 0.65
CA ARG A 690 17.00 24.44 1.91
C ARG A 690 17.45 23.06 2.34
N TYR A 691 16.61 22.05 2.15
CA TYR A 691 16.80 20.70 2.66
C TYR A 691 16.72 19.66 1.53
N PRO A 692 17.49 19.83 0.43
CA PRO A 692 17.34 19.01 -0.78
C PRO A 692 17.71 17.53 -0.57
N ASP A 693 18.51 17.23 0.46
CA ASP A 693 18.97 15.88 0.80
C ASP A 693 18.02 15.12 1.77
N GLU A 694 16.97 15.76 2.29
CA GLU A 694 16.07 15.16 3.29
C GLU A 694 14.95 14.29 2.67
N PRO A 695 14.55 13.15 3.28
CA PRO A 695 13.59 12.22 2.67
C PRO A 695 12.23 12.82 2.32
N THR A 696 11.67 13.69 3.17
CA THR A 696 10.39 14.39 2.91
C THR A 696 10.46 15.35 1.73
N THR A 697 11.66 15.77 1.34
CA THR A 697 11.87 16.70 0.23
C THR A 697 11.69 16.01 -1.12
N ILE A 698 11.90 14.68 -1.21
CA ILE A 698 11.65 13.93 -2.46
C ILE A 698 10.16 14.00 -2.84
N GLU A 699 9.25 13.79 -1.87
CA GLU A 699 7.80 13.97 -2.08
C GLU A 699 7.43 15.40 -2.49
N ALA A 700 8.09 16.40 -1.89
CA ALA A 700 7.91 17.80 -2.25
C ALA A 700 8.34 18.09 -3.70
N MET A 701 9.50 17.56 -4.13
CA MET A 701 9.98 17.70 -5.50
C MET A 701 9.05 16.97 -6.49
N GLU A 702 8.55 15.78 -6.18
CA GLU A 702 7.60 15.07 -7.04
C GLU A 702 6.27 15.83 -7.21
N TRP A 703 5.72 16.36 -6.11
CA TRP A 703 4.47 17.12 -6.17
C TRP A 703 4.65 18.44 -6.93
N LEU A 704 5.73 19.19 -6.69
CA LEU A 704 6.07 20.39 -7.44
C LEU A 704 6.32 20.10 -8.93
N LEU A 705 6.99 18.99 -9.25
CA LEU A 705 7.22 18.56 -10.62
C LEU A 705 5.89 18.32 -11.34
N ARG A 706 4.96 17.54 -10.76
CA ARG A 706 3.62 17.30 -11.32
C ARG A 706 2.82 18.61 -11.45
N LEU A 707 2.80 19.44 -10.41
CA LEU A 707 2.12 20.73 -10.40
C LEU A 707 2.57 21.62 -11.57
N TRP A 708 3.89 21.82 -11.72
CA TRP A 708 4.45 22.76 -12.69
C TRP A 708 4.54 22.22 -14.12
N SER A 709 4.38 20.91 -14.29
CA SER A 709 4.30 20.30 -15.63
C SER A 709 2.87 20.13 -16.13
N SER A 710 1.82 19.99 -15.31
CA SER A 710 0.43 19.89 -15.78
C SER A 710 -0.05 21.10 -16.62
N GLU A 711 -0.59 20.88 -17.83
CA GLU A 711 -1.36 21.92 -18.54
C GLU A 711 -2.71 22.19 -17.86
N GLU A 712 -3.37 21.17 -17.29
CA GLU A 712 -4.69 21.27 -16.68
C GLU A 712 -4.69 22.27 -15.52
N VAL A 713 -3.76 22.08 -14.57
CA VAL A 713 -3.62 22.93 -13.40
C VAL A 713 -3.10 24.32 -13.80
N CYS A 714 -2.17 24.38 -14.76
CA CYS A 714 -1.69 25.64 -15.31
C CYS A 714 -2.84 26.47 -15.92
N TRP A 715 -3.72 25.84 -16.71
CA TRP A 715 -4.86 26.50 -17.32
C TRP A 715 -5.84 27.04 -16.27
N GLN A 716 -6.23 26.24 -15.27
CA GLN A 716 -7.15 26.71 -14.23
C GLN A 716 -6.62 27.93 -13.48
N ARG A 717 -5.32 27.94 -13.12
CA ARG A 717 -4.71 29.10 -12.44
C ARG A 717 -4.66 30.35 -13.34
N LEU A 718 -4.29 30.20 -14.61
CA LEU A 718 -4.25 31.32 -15.56
C LEU A 718 -5.66 31.89 -15.82
N ARG A 719 -6.65 31.03 -16.03
CA ARG A 719 -8.05 31.38 -16.25
C ARG A 719 -8.64 32.15 -15.07
N ASN A 720 -8.44 31.66 -13.84
CA ASN A 720 -8.89 32.34 -12.62
C ASN A 720 -8.24 33.71 -12.43
N SER A 721 -6.94 33.86 -12.70
CA SER A 721 -6.28 35.17 -12.65
C SER A 721 -6.82 36.17 -13.69
N THR A 722 -7.31 35.67 -14.83
CA THR A 722 -7.93 36.46 -15.90
C THR A 722 -9.39 36.83 -15.57
N SER A 723 -10.13 35.97 -14.86
CA SER A 723 -11.52 36.24 -14.44
C SER A 723 -11.60 37.30 -13.32
N VAL A 724 -10.63 37.33 -12.39
CA VAL A 724 -10.51 38.38 -11.36
C VAL A 724 -10.19 39.75 -11.96
N GLN A 725 -9.51 39.81 -13.11
CA GLN A 725 -9.34 41.06 -13.86
C GLN A 725 -10.63 41.50 -14.58
N LYS A 726 -11.46 40.57 -15.10
CA LYS A 726 -12.77 40.90 -15.68
C LYS A 726 -13.78 41.38 -14.62
N SER A 727 -13.89 40.71 -13.48
CA SER A 727 -14.82 41.10 -12.41
C SER A 727 -14.50 42.46 -11.76
N ARG A 728 -13.28 42.98 -11.90
CA ARG A 728 -12.96 44.39 -11.55
C ARG A 728 -13.54 45.44 -12.50
N PHE A 729 -14.14 45.04 -13.62
CA PHE A 729 -14.75 45.93 -14.62
C PHE A 729 -16.25 45.75 -14.80
N GLU A 730 -16.87 44.75 -14.17
CA GLU A 730 -18.32 44.53 -14.21
C GLU A 730 -18.87 44.49 -12.78
N SER A 731 -19.73 45.45 -12.45
CA SER A 731 -20.33 45.62 -11.12
C SER A 731 -21.37 44.55 -10.81
N ASP A 732 -21.47 44.15 -9.54
CA ASP A 732 -22.49 43.23 -9.01
C ASP A 732 -23.92 43.57 -9.48
N ASP A 733 -24.55 42.63 -10.20
CA ASP A 733 -26.01 42.53 -10.30
C ASP A 733 -26.39 41.04 -10.40
N PRO A 734 -27.41 40.54 -9.67
CA PRO A 734 -27.66 39.11 -9.55
C PRO A 734 -28.34 38.52 -10.79
N ILE A 735 -27.81 37.40 -11.28
CA ILE A 735 -28.31 36.67 -12.45
C ILE A 735 -29.78 36.23 -12.21
N LYS A 736 -30.67 36.67 -13.10
CA LYS A 736 -32.07 36.20 -13.20
C LYS A 736 -32.25 35.26 -14.39
N PRO A 737 -33.19 34.29 -14.32
CA PRO A 737 -33.51 33.42 -15.45
C PRO A 737 -34.13 34.22 -16.62
N ALA A 738 -33.89 33.76 -17.84
CA ALA A 738 -34.15 34.51 -19.06
C ALA A 738 -35.64 34.80 -19.34
N THR A 739 -35.96 36.06 -19.71
CA THR A 739 -37.16 36.42 -20.50
C THR A 739 -36.96 37.78 -21.21
N LEU A 740 -37.83 38.13 -22.16
CA LEU A 740 -37.57 39.12 -23.23
C LEU A 740 -37.47 40.61 -22.83
N VAL A 741 -36.54 41.30 -23.52
CA VAL A 741 -36.51 42.68 -24.07
C VAL A 741 -37.50 43.74 -23.53
N GLU A 742 -36.99 44.86 -22.97
CA GLU A 742 -37.24 46.25 -23.44
C GLU A 742 -36.42 47.35 -22.69
N GLU A 743 -35.92 48.31 -23.48
CA GLU A 743 -35.47 49.73 -23.29
C GLU A 743 -34.74 50.29 -22.02
N ILE A 744 -34.10 51.46 -22.22
CA ILE A 744 -33.04 52.10 -21.41
C ILE A 744 -33.52 53.46 -20.85
N GLU A 745 -33.13 53.84 -19.62
CA GLU A 745 -33.03 55.26 -19.21
C GLU A 745 -31.91 55.52 -18.17
N THR A 746 -31.60 56.78 -17.82
CA THR A 746 -30.19 57.20 -17.55
C THR A 746 -29.88 57.96 -16.24
N ASN A 747 -28.65 57.76 -15.73
CA ASN A 747 -27.80 58.66 -14.89
C ASN A 747 -28.23 59.01 -13.42
N PRO A 748 -27.36 59.58 -12.54
CA PRO A 748 -25.88 59.67 -12.53
C PRO A 748 -25.20 59.29 -11.16
N GLU A 749 -23.86 59.14 -11.14
CA GLU A 749 -23.02 58.85 -9.95
C GLU A 749 -22.61 60.06 -9.06
N PRO A 750 -22.11 59.81 -7.83
CA PRO A 750 -21.19 60.69 -7.11
C PRO A 750 -19.82 60.05 -6.72
N VAL A 751 -18.78 60.44 -7.46
CA VAL A 751 -17.36 60.63 -7.08
C VAL A 751 -16.90 60.34 -5.64
N ILE A 752 -15.85 59.51 -5.47
CA ILE A 752 -14.76 59.72 -4.48
C ILE A 752 -13.39 59.46 -5.14
N GLN A 753 -12.37 60.22 -4.72
CA GLN A 753 -11.07 60.40 -5.38
C GLN A 753 -10.04 59.30 -5.05
N GLN A 754 -9.27 58.87 -6.05
CA GLN A 754 -7.95 58.26 -5.82
C GLN A 754 -6.84 59.31 -5.88
N THR A 755 -6.01 59.38 -4.83
CA THR A 755 -4.78 60.17 -4.82
C THR A 755 -3.65 59.43 -5.52
N SER A 756 -3.17 60.00 -6.64
CA SER A 756 -2.02 59.49 -7.39
C SER A 756 -0.68 59.78 -6.69
N VAL A 757 0.20 58.78 -6.62
CA VAL A 757 1.66 58.98 -6.55
C VAL A 757 2.28 58.18 -7.69
N GLY A 758 2.98 58.87 -8.59
CA GLY A 758 3.41 58.29 -9.85
C GLY A 758 4.71 57.48 -9.75
N GLY A 759 4.65 56.24 -10.21
CA GLY A 759 5.77 55.51 -10.80
C GLY A 759 5.29 54.95 -12.14
N GLN A 760 6.07 55.10 -13.21
CA GLN A 760 5.69 54.58 -14.53
C GLN A 760 5.75 53.06 -14.54
N VAL A 761 4.60 52.41 -14.40
CA VAL A 761 4.46 50.98 -14.71
C VAL A 761 4.19 50.86 -16.21
N MET A 762 5.09 50.17 -16.92
CA MET A 762 4.82 49.71 -18.29
C MET A 762 3.69 48.69 -18.24
N ILE A 763 2.55 49.02 -18.85
CA ILE A 763 1.40 48.11 -18.91
C ILE A 763 1.65 47.08 -20.01
N GLY A 764 2.32 45.97 -19.65
CA GLY A 764 2.28 44.74 -20.44
C GLY A 764 0.88 44.15 -20.39
N GLY A 765 0.38 43.63 -21.51
CA GLY A 765 -0.97 43.04 -21.60
C GLY A 765 -1.08 41.72 -20.85
N ALA A 766 -2.30 41.28 -20.51
CA ALA A 766 -2.53 40.03 -19.78
C ALA A 766 -1.93 38.80 -20.50
N ALA A 767 -1.90 38.78 -21.84
CA ALA A 767 -1.25 37.72 -22.63
C ALA A 767 0.27 37.64 -22.39
N ASP A 768 0.93 38.78 -22.18
CA ASP A 768 2.36 38.88 -21.88
C ASP A 768 2.65 38.27 -20.49
N GLN A 769 1.79 38.55 -19.51
CA GLN A 769 1.92 38.02 -18.14
C GLN A 769 1.65 36.50 -18.07
N ASN A 770 0.65 36.01 -18.80
CA ASN A 770 0.34 34.57 -18.85
C ASN A 770 1.46 33.77 -19.53
N THR A 771 2.13 34.35 -20.54
CA THR A 771 3.28 33.74 -21.21
C THR A 771 4.47 33.62 -20.25
N VAL A 772 4.83 34.70 -19.55
CA VAL A 772 5.90 34.70 -18.53
C VAL A 772 5.62 33.70 -17.40
N ARG A 773 4.37 33.56 -16.95
CA ARG A 773 3.99 32.55 -15.93
C ARG A 773 4.20 31.11 -16.41
N ARG A 774 3.82 30.79 -17.66
CA ARG A 774 4.08 29.47 -18.26
C ARG A 774 5.58 29.19 -18.37
N GLU A 775 6.38 30.16 -18.79
CA GLU A 775 7.85 30.03 -18.86
C GLU A 775 8.47 29.79 -17.47
N GLN A 776 7.97 30.45 -16.43
CA GLN A 776 8.40 30.24 -15.04
C GLN A 776 8.09 28.81 -14.54
N TRP A 777 6.89 28.30 -14.84
CA TRP A 777 6.49 26.93 -14.48
C TRP A 777 7.36 25.88 -15.18
N GLN A 778 7.62 26.04 -16.49
CA GLN A 778 8.50 25.14 -17.23
C GLN A 778 9.95 25.14 -16.71
N GLN A 779 10.45 26.30 -16.26
CA GLN A 779 11.75 26.43 -15.61
C GLN A 779 11.76 25.75 -14.24
N GLY A 780 10.72 25.93 -13.42
CA GLY A 780 10.54 25.26 -12.14
C GLY A 780 10.50 23.73 -12.28
N ALA A 781 9.69 23.20 -13.20
CA ALA A 781 9.59 21.76 -13.46
C ALA A 781 10.95 21.17 -13.91
N SER A 782 11.68 21.88 -14.77
CA SER A 782 13.04 21.46 -15.16
C SER A 782 14.01 21.47 -13.98
N HIS A 783 13.92 22.46 -13.09
CA HIS A 783 14.73 22.52 -11.87
C HIS A 783 14.42 21.36 -10.90
N MET A 784 13.14 21.03 -10.69
CA MET A 784 12.74 19.89 -9.85
C MET A 784 13.19 18.55 -10.45
N SER A 785 13.12 18.40 -11.78
CA SER A 785 13.67 17.22 -12.49
C SER A 785 15.17 17.03 -12.22
N ASP A 786 15.94 18.11 -12.22
CA ASP A 786 17.38 18.07 -11.94
C ASP A 786 17.69 17.77 -10.46
N LEU A 787 16.88 18.29 -9.54
CA LEU A 787 17.00 17.97 -8.10
C LEU A 787 16.64 16.50 -7.82
N LEU A 788 15.50 16.01 -8.33
CA LEU A 788 15.09 14.59 -8.18
C LEU A 788 16.18 13.64 -8.67
N ARG A 789 16.73 13.90 -9.86
CA ARG A 789 17.81 13.07 -10.44
C ARG A 789 19.12 13.11 -9.63
N LYS A 790 19.31 14.14 -8.81
CA LYS A 790 20.52 14.35 -7.99
C LYS A 790 20.37 13.82 -6.56
N HIS A 791 19.16 13.81 -6.02
CA HIS A 791 18.88 13.55 -4.61
C HIS A 791 17.98 12.32 -4.33
N ALA A 792 17.30 11.77 -5.33
CA ALA A 792 16.66 10.46 -5.21
C ALA A 792 17.64 9.35 -5.68
N ASP A 793 17.84 8.34 -4.83
CA ASP A 793 18.71 7.20 -5.16
C ASP A 793 18.18 6.43 -6.38
N GLY A 794 19.00 6.40 -7.43
CA GLY A 794 18.55 6.07 -8.77
C GLY A 794 18.40 4.58 -9.05
N ALA A 795 17.20 4.03 -8.85
CA ALA A 795 16.73 2.83 -9.55
C ALA A 795 15.24 2.98 -9.91
N VAL A 796 14.95 3.14 -11.20
CA VAL A 796 13.60 3.28 -11.79
C VAL A 796 12.73 4.37 -11.14
N ILE A 797 12.88 5.59 -11.66
CA ILE A 797 11.84 6.62 -11.54
C ILE A 797 10.51 6.01 -12.01
N SER A 798 9.43 6.17 -11.22
CA SER A 798 8.15 5.48 -11.44
C SER A 798 7.57 5.76 -12.84
N PRO A 799 6.72 4.86 -13.40
CA PRO A 799 6.14 5.05 -14.73
C PRO A 799 5.47 6.42 -14.89
N ALA A 800 4.71 6.86 -13.89
CA ALA A 800 4.12 8.19 -13.80
C ALA A 800 5.13 9.32 -14.08
N ILE A 801 6.25 9.36 -13.35
CA ILE A 801 7.26 10.42 -13.51
C ILE A 801 8.07 10.25 -14.82
N GLN A 802 8.26 9.03 -15.34
CA GLN A 802 8.87 8.84 -16.68
C GLN A 802 7.99 9.39 -17.80
N PHE A 803 6.67 9.16 -17.73
CA PHE A 803 5.72 9.65 -18.73
C PHE A 803 5.56 11.17 -18.66
N LEU A 804 5.64 11.74 -17.44
CA LEU A 804 5.77 13.18 -17.19
C LEU A 804 6.99 13.78 -17.92
N PHE A 805 8.18 13.18 -17.78
CA PHE A 805 9.37 13.63 -18.51
C PHE A 805 9.23 13.52 -20.03
N ALA A 806 8.53 12.49 -20.52
CA ALA A 806 8.25 12.37 -21.95
C ALA A 806 7.29 13.49 -22.42
N SER A 807 6.25 13.85 -21.65
CA SER A 807 5.39 15.01 -21.94
C SER A 807 6.18 16.32 -21.96
N MET A 808 6.99 16.58 -20.93
CA MET A 808 7.88 17.76 -20.89
C MET A 808 8.81 17.82 -22.11
N ALA A 809 9.42 16.69 -22.51
CA ALA A 809 10.27 16.62 -23.69
C ALA A 809 9.50 16.90 -25.00
N ARG A 810 8.27 16.38 -25.15
CA ARG A 810 7.40 16.73 -26.30
C ARG A 810 7.15 18.24 -26.38
N ARG A 811 6.78 18.88 -25.27
CA ARG A 811 6.48 20.33 -25.23
C ARG A 811 7.71 21.21 -25.52
N GLN A 812 8.91 20.76 -25.17
CA GLN A 812 10.17 21.40 -25.58
C GLN A 812 10.56 21.13 -27.05
N ASN A 813 9.67 20.56 -27.87
CA ASN A 813 9.93 20.11 -29.25
C ASN A 813 11.03 19.03 -29.38
N GLN A 814 11.31 18.29 -28.31
CA GLN A 814 12.32 17.23 -28.25
C GLN A 814 11.69 15.84 -28.43
N ALA A 815 10.85 15.66 -29.45
CA ALA A 815 10.07 14.43 -29.68
C ALA A 815 10.93 13.14 -29.68
N ARG A 816 12.18 13.20 -30.14
CA ARG A 816 13.11 12.04 -30.09
C ARG A 816 13.47 11.61 -28.66
N ALA A 817 13.62 12.56 -27.73
CA ALA A 817 13.93 12.27 -26.34
C ALA A 817 12.71 11.64 -25.63
N ALA A 818 11.50 12.10 -25.93
CA ALA A 818 10.26 11.47 -25.46
C ALA A 818 10.12 10.03 -25.97
N ASP A 819 10.27 9.83 -27.29
CA ASP A 819 10.32 8.51 -27.94
C ASP A 819 11.39 7.57 -27.30
N GLU A 820 12.56 8.11 -26.93
CA GLU A 820 13.65 7.35 -26.29
C GLU A 820 13.32 6.95 -24.85
N ILE A 821 12.52 7.74 -24.11
CA ILE A 821 11.97 7.33 -22.81
C ILE A 821 11.02 6.14 -23.00
N TYR A 822 10.05 6.22 -23.92
CA TYR A 822 9.10 5.12 -24.15
C TYR A 822 9.77 3.84 -24.64
N ARG A 823 10.70 3.91 -25.59
CA ARG A 823 11.44 2.72 -26.06
C ARG A 823 12.27 2.08 -24.94
N ARG A 824 12.89 2.90 -24.08
CA ARG A 824 13.65 2.41 -22.93
C ARG A 824 12.72 1.73 -21.92
N PHE A 825 11.62 2.38 -21.55
CA PHE A 825 10.60 1.81 -20.68
C PHE A 825 10.11 0.43 -21.18
N ILE A 826 9.76 0.32 -22.46
CA ILE A 826 9.31 -0.94 -23.08
C ILE A 826 10.40 -2.03 -23.07
N ASN A 827 11.68 -1.65 -23.24
CA ASN A 827 12.78 -2.61 -23.19
C ASN A 827 13.14 -3.04 -21.76
N GLU A 828 12.92 -2.17 -20.78
CA GLU A 828 13.23 -2.39 -19.37
C GLU A 828 12.11 -3.15 -18.63
N THR A 829 10.89 -3.21 -19.17
CA THR A 829 9.71 -3.77 -18.48
C THR A 829 9.03 -4.92 -19.25
N SER A 830 8.70 -6.00 -18.55
CA SER A 830 8.19 -7.26 -19.12
C SER A 830 6.69 -7.26 -19.50
N GLY A 831 6.17 -6.15 -20.04
CA GLY A 831 4.75 -5.97 -20.37
C GLY A 831 3.93 -5.26 -19.26
N GLY A 832 2.60 -5.38 -19.32
CA GLY A 832 1.67 -4.76 -18.37
C GLY A 832 0.98 -3.48 -18.87
N PRO A 833 0.11 -2.85 -18.05
CA PRO A 833 -0.72 -1.70 -18.46
C PRO A 833 0.08 -0.52 -19.01
N TRP A 834 1.07 -0.02 -18.25
CA TRP A 834 1.94 1.08 -18.68
C TRP A 834 2.71 0.80 -19.99
N ASN A 835 2.98 -0.47 -20.31
CA ASN A 835 3.58 -0.84 -21.59
C ASN A 835 2.63 -0.57 -22.76
N ASN A 836 1.34 -0.84 -22.59
CA ASN A 836 0.34 -0.54 -23.62
C ASN A 836 0.26 0.98 -23.88
N VAL A 837 0.36 1.79 -22.82
CA VAL A 837 0.41 3.26 -22.93
C VAL A 837 1.68 3.72 -23.67
N ALA A 838 2.86 3.21 -23.32
CA ALA A 838 4.11 3.53 -24.03
C ALA A 838 4.09 3.11 -25.52
N VAL A 839 3.50 1.96 -25.83
CA VAL A 839 3.29 1.49 -27.21
C VAL A 839 2.31 2.39 -27.96
N GLY A 840 1.24 2.86 -27.30
CA GLY A 840 0.29 3.81 -27.88
C GLY A 840 0.92 5.17 -28.18
N GLU A 841 1.74 5.69 -27.28
CA GLU A 841 2.52 6.92 -27.48
C GLU A 841 3.47 6.82 -28.69
N LEU A 842 4.20 5.71 -28.82
CA LEU A 842 5.06 5.47 -29.98
C LEU A 842 4.26 5.25 -31.28
N TRP A 843 3.05 4.68 -31.20
CA TRP A 843 2.17 4.54 -32.36
C TRP A 843 1.68 5.90 -32.89
N LEU A 844 1.43 6.88 -32.03
CA LEU A 844 1.06 8.23 -32.46
C LEU A 844 2.19 8.92 -33.26
N THR A 845 3.46 8.69 -32.90
CA THR A 845 4.59 9.26 -33.64
C THR A 845 4.96 8.45 -34.88
N GLN A 846 4.72 7.13 -34.87
CA GLN A 846 5.03 6.21 -35.97
C GLN A 846 3.89 5.19 -36.20
N PRO A 847 2.77 5.61 -36.84
CA PRO A 847 1.61 4.73 -37.00
C PRO A 847 1.92 3.46 -37.78
N THR A 848 1.79 2.32 -37.11
CA THR A 848 1.84 0.99 -37.73
C THR A 848 0.42 0.58 -38.19
N THR A 849 0.35 -0.47 -38.99
CA THR A 849 -0.92 -1.04 -39.48
C THR A 849 -1.79 -1.69 -38.39
N VAL A 850 -1.27 -1.86 -37.17
CA VAL A 850 -2.00 -2.38 -36.01
C VAL A 850 -1.83 -1.36 -34.89
N GLY A 851 -2.84 -0.52 -34.69
CA GLY A 851 -2.87 0.45 -33.59
C GLY A 851 -3.19 -0.20 -32.24
N PRO A 852 -3.02 0.54 -31.13
CA PRO A 852 -3.43 0.08 -29.81
C PRO A 852 -4.95 -0.11 -29.73
N ASP A 853 -5.41 -1.03 -28.90
CA ASP A 853 -6.82 -1.45 -28.85
C ASP A 853 -7.80 -0.37 -28.34
N ALA A 854 -7.28 0.66 -27.66
CA ALA A 854 -8.04 1.74 -27.04
C ALA A 854 -7.83 3.10 -27.73
N VAL A 855 -8.21 3.23 -29.01
CA VAL A 855 -8.27 4.53 -29.72
C VAL A 855 -9.71 4.86 -30.10
N VAL A 856 -10.17 6.07 -29.79
CA VAL A 856 -11.50 6.58 -30.14
C VAL A 856 -11.39 7.87 -30.93
N ARG A 857 -12.22 8.00 -31.97
CA ARG A 857 -12.32 9.18 -32.82
C ARG A 857 -13.43 10.09 -32.35
N CYS A 858 -13.08 11.31 -31.96
CA CYS A 858 -13.99 12.41 -31.68
C CYS A 858 -14.22 13.19 -32.98
N SER A 859 -15.34 12.94 -33.65
CA SER A 859 -15.61 13.55 -34.95
C SER A 859 -16.15 14.98 -34.81
N ARG A 860 -15.69 15.89 -35.68
CA ARG A 860 -16.16 17.28 -35.67
C ARG A 860 -17.61 17.43 -36.13
N ALA A 861 -18.46 17.89 -35.22
CA ALA A 861 -19.87 18.14 -35.45
C ALA A 861 -20.08 19.33 -36.42
N GLY A 862 -20.87 19.11 -37.47
CA GLY A 862 -21.27 20.17 -38.41
C GLY A 862 -22.30 21.15 -37.83
N THR A 863 -23.06 20.71 -36.84
CA THR A 863 -24.04 21.46 -36.05
C THR A 863 -24.00 20.95 -34.61
N PRO A 864 -24.13 21.83 -33.58
CA PRO A 864 -24.31 21.39 -32.20
C PRO A 864 -25.49 20.41 -32.04
N PRO A 865 -25.39 19.37 -31.21
CA PRO A 865 -26.54 18.56 -30.81
C PRO A 865 -27.54 19.37 -29.98
N VAL A 866 -28.78 18.93 -29.97
CA VAL A 866 -29.80 19.37 -29.03
C VAL A 866 -29.70 18.46 -27.80
N LEU A 867 -29.39 19.03 -26.64
CA LEU A 867 -29.33 18.27 -25.38
C LEU A 867 -30.75 17.90 -24.91
N ASP A 868 -31.32 16.86 -25.50
CA ASP A 868 -32.68 16.36 -25.25
C ASP A 868 -32.76 14.84 -25.01
N GLY A 869 -31.61 14.18 -24.91
CA GLY A 869 -31.46 12.74 -24.69
C GLY A 869 -31.70 11.88 -25.93
N SER A 870 -32.01 12.44 -27.11
CA SER A 870 -32.21 11.68 -28.34
C SER A 870 -30.95 11.65 -29.22
N PHE A 871 -30.52 10.46 -29.64
CA PHE A 871 -29.30 10.32 -30.45
C PHE A 871 -29.56 10.41 -31.97
N ASP A 872 -30.62 11.14 -32.35
CA ASP A 872 -31.05 11.33 -33.74
C ASP A 872 -30.28 12.48 -34.44
N ASP A 873 -29.46 13.24 -33.71
CA ASP A 873 -28.69 14.34 -34.27
C ASP A 873 -27.59 13.88 -35.26
N PRO A 874 -27.27 14.68 -36.30
CA PRO A 874 -26.29 14.31 -37.31
C PRO A 874 -24.90 13.93 -36.78
N CYS A 875 -24.46 14.51 -35.66
CA CYS A 875 -23.19 14.19 -35.03
C CYS A 875 -23.19 12.80 -34.38
N TRP A 876 -24.27 12.39 -33.73
CA TRP A 876 -24.37 11.09 -33.05
C TRP A 876 -24.48 9.92 -34.03
N MET A 877 -25.11 10.14 -35.18
CA MET A 877 -25.12 9.17 -36.29
C MET A 877 -23.76 9.00 -36.99
N GLN A 878 -22.82 9.94 -36.81
CA GLN A 878 -21.50 9.93 -37.44
C GLN A 878 -20.37 9.60 -36.45
N SER A 879 -20.58 9.82 -35.15
CA SER A 879 -19.62 9.52 -34.08
C SER A 879 -19.32 8.03 -33.95
N SER A 880 -18.10 7.69 -33.55
CA SER A 880 -17.75 6.33 -33.13
C SER A 880 -18.50 5.94 -31.87
N VAL A 881 -19.01 4.71 -31.81
CA VAL A 881 -19.67 4.16 -30.61
C VAL A 881 -18.64 3.38 -29.79
N VAL A 882 -18.47 3.79 -28.53
CA VAL A 882 -17.60 3.17 -27.55
C VAL A 882 -18.45 2.27 -26.66
N GLN A 883 -18.34 0.95 -26.83
CA GLN A 883 -18.98 0.01 -25.91
C GLN A 883 -18.08 -0.24 -24.71
N LEU A 884 -18.61 -0.05 -23.51
CA LEU A 884 -17.90 -0.36 -22.27
C LEU A 884 -17.93 -1.88 -22.03
N LYS A 885 -16.85 -2.40 -21.44
CA LYS A 885 -16.64 -3.83 -21.21
C LYS A 885 -16.10 -4.06 -19.81
N ASN A 886 -16.37 -5.23 -19.24
CA ASN A 886 -15.71 -5.64 -18.00
C ASN A 886 -14.34 -6.29 -18.26
N GLU A 887 -13.54 -6.45 -17.20
CA GLU A 887 -12.17 -7.00 -17.25
C GLU A 887 -12.09 -8.44 -17.79
N ALA A 888 -13.16 -9.24 -17.69
CA ALA A 888 -13.19 -10.59 -18.27
C ALA A 888 -13.38 -10.56 -19.80
N GLU A 889 -14.08 -9.54 -20.32
CA GLU A 889 -14.32 -9.34 -21.75
C GLU A 889 -13.11 -8.70 -22.44
N HIS A 890 -12.47 -7.71 -21.81
CA HIS A 890 -11.21 -7.14 -22.29
C HIS A 890 -10.13 -8.22 -22.50
N ARG A 891 -10.03 -9.21 -21.59
CA ARG A 891 -9.14 -10.36 -21.74
C ARG A 891 -9.49 -11.34 -22.86
N GLN A 892 -10.74 -11.32 -23.35
CA GLN A 892 -11.22 -12.20 -24.43
C GLN A 892 -11.17 -11.54 -25.81
N THR A 893 -11.41 -10.23 -25.91
CA THR A 893 -11.37 -9.51 -27.20
C THR A 893 -9.95 -9.12 -27.61
N LYS A 894 -9.32 -9.94 -28.47
CA LYS A 894 -8.04 -9.62 -29.15
C LYS A 894 -8.21 -8.96 -30.53
N GLN A 895 -9.33 -8.28 -30.78
CA GLN A 895 -9.59 -7.64 -32.08
C GLN A 895 -9.46 -6.12 -31.98
N PRO A 896 -8.64 -5.49 -32.84
CA PRO A 896 -8.55 -4.04 -32.88
C PRO A 896 -9.77 -3.45 -33.61
N PHE A 897 -10.26 -2.34 -33.05
CA PHE A 897 -11.25 -1.41 -33.61
C PHE A 897 -12.74 -1.83 -33.66
N VAL A 898 -13.56 -0.89 -33.16
CA VAL A 898 -15.00 -0.64 -33.36
C VAL A 898 -15.86 -1.85 -33.74
N ASP A 899 -16.70 -2.28 -32.80
CA ASP A 899 -17.74 -3.26 -33.07
C ASP A 899 -18.77 -2.68 -34.07
N GLU A 900 -18.77 -3.17 -35.31
CA GLU A 900 -19.78 -2.81 -36.32
C GLU A 900 -21.20 -3.24 -35.89
N ASN A 901 -21.31 -4.17 -34.91
CA ASN A 901 -22.56 -4.57 -34.27
C ASN A 901 -22.65 -3.98 -32.86
N VAL A 902 -23.25 -2.79 -32.75
CA VAL A 902 -23.60 -2.20 -31.45
C VAL A 902 -24.62 -3.09 -30.74
N ASP A 903 -24.19 -3.85 -29.74
CA ASP A 903 -25.09 -4.57 -28.83
C ASP A 903 -25.91 -3.58 -28.00
N ALA A 904 -27.23 -3.59 -28.18
CA ALA A 904 -28.16 -2.71 -27.50
C ALA A 904 -28.31 -2.99 -25.99
N HIS A 905 -27.68 -4.05 -25.46
CA HIS A 905 -27.69 -4.38 -24.03
C HIS A 905 -26.41 -3.95 -23.30
N ARG A 906 -25.53 -3.18 -23.96
CA ARG A 906 -24.29 -2.66 -23.36
C ARG A 906 -24.34 -1.15 -23.15
N ALA A 907 -23.64 -0.69 -22.13
CA ALA A 907 -23.32 0.73 -21.95
C ALA A 907 -22.53 1.24 -23.18
N ALA A 908 -23.03 2.30 -23.81
CA ALA A 908 -22.50 2.81 -25.07
C ALA A 908 -22.35 4.33 -25.05
N VAL A 909 -21.12 4.81 -25.24
CA VAL A 909 -20.73 6.23 -25.22
C VAL A 909 -20.36 6.71 -26.62
N ARG A 910 -20.62 7.99 -26.91
CA ARG A 910 -20.31 8.69 -28.16
C ARG A 910 -19.65 10.02 -27.84
N LEU A 911 -18.67 10.41 -28.66
CA LEU A 911 -17.94 11.65 -28.54
C LEU A 911 -17.97 12.42 -29.86
N ALA A 912 -18.24 13.72 -29.76
CA ALA A 912 -18.18 14.66 -30.88
C ALA A 912 -17.71 16.03 -30.37
N TYR A 913 -17.26 16.92 -31.24
CA TYR A 913 -16.82 18.25 -30.83
C TYR A 913 -17.07 19.34 -31.87
N ASP A 914 -17.10 20.60 -31.45
CA ASP A 914 -17.07 21.75 -32.38
C ASP A 914 -16.02 22.80 -31.98
N ALA A 915 -16.17 24.05 -32.44
CA ALA A 915 -15.24 25.12 -32.11
C ALA A 915 -15.40 25.69 -30.68
N ARG A 916 -16.33 25.17 -29.88
CA ARG A 916 -16.70 25.67 -28.55
C ARG A 916 -16.86 24.58 -27.50
N PHE A 917 -17.33 23.39 -27.87
CA PHE A 917 -17.68 22.35 -26.91
C PHE A 917 -17.12 20.97 -27.31
N LEU A 918 -16.72 20.21 -26.30
CA LEU A 918 -16.69 18.76 -26.31
C LEU A 918 -18.08 18.25 -25.95
N TYR A 919 -18.65 17.39 -26.78
CA TYR A 919 -19.95 16.76 -26.58
C TYR A 919 -19.79 15.29 -26.24
N VAL A 920 -20.50 14.85 -25.20
CA VAL A 920 -20.55 13.45 -24.75
C VAL A 920 -22.00 12.99 -24.73
N ALA A 921 -22.30 11.85 -25.33
CA ALA A 921 -23.60 11.20 -25.22
C ALA A 921 -23.44 9.74 -24.79
N ALA A 922 -24.27 9.26 -23.86
CA ALA A 922 -24.20 7.87 -23.40
C ALA A 922 -25.60 7.28 -23.19
N SER A 923 -25.81 6.03 -23.63
CA SER A 923 -26.94 5.20 -23.17
C SER A 923 -26.41 4.08 -22.29
N ILE A 924 -27.05 3.90 -21.14
CA ILE A 924 -26.65 3.00 -20.07
C ILE A 924 -27.86 2.12 -19.70
N PRO A 925 -27.82 0.81 -20.00
CA PRO A 925 -28.84 -0.14 -19.57
C PRO A 925 -28.93 -0.19 -18.04
N ARG A 926 -30.15 -0.09 -17.50
CA ARG A 926 -30.38 -0.17 -16.05
C ARG A 926 -30.15 -1.60 -15.56
N ASP A 927 -29.33 -1.74 -14.52
CA ASP A 927 -29.34 -2.95 -13.71
C ASP A 927 -30.50 -2.89 -12.70
N PRO A 928 -31.36 -3.93 -12.60
CA PRO A 928 -32.52 -3.93 -11.70
C PRO A 928 -32.19 -4.08 -10.21
N SER A 929 -30.93 -4.35 -9.85
CA SER A 929 -30.45 -4.39 -8.46
C SER A 929 -30.00 -3.03 -7.91
N LEU A 930 -29.70 -2.07 -8.79
CA LEU A 930 -29.31 -0.71 -8.41
C LEU A 930 -30.54 0.19 -8.16
N PRO A 931 -30.39 1.30 -7.40
CA PRO A 931 -31.45 2.30 -7.23
C PRO A 931 -32.00 2.77 -8.57
N SER A 932 -33.33 2.92 -8.69
CA SER A 932 -34.00 3.26 -9.96
C SER A 932 -34.50 4.70 -10.01
N ASP A 933 -33.72 5.65 -9.47
CA ASP A 933 -34.11 7.06 -9.43
C ASP A 933 -34.23 7.66 -10.83
N LYS A 934 -35.26 8.50 -11.01
CA LYS A 934 -35.50 9.22 -12.26
C LYS A 934 -34.75 10.56 -12.25
N PRO A 935 -34.12 10.96 -13.37
CA PRO A 935 -33.46 12.26 -13.48
C PRO A 935 -34.38 13.42 -13.07
N HIS A 936 -33.89 14.27 -12.16
CA HIS A 936 -34.64 15.42 -11.66
C HIS A 936 -33.68 16.56 -11.30
N LEU A 937 -33.76 17.66 -12.04
CA LEU A 937 -32.71 18.70 -12.11
C LEU A 937 -32.85 19.98 -11.24
N PRO A 938 -33.82 20.17 -10.30
CA PRO A 938 -33.90 21.43 -9.56
C PRO A 938 -32.93 21.46 -8.37
N GLY A 939 -31.99 22.41 -8.39
CA GLY A 939 -31.09 22.70 -7.27
C GLY A 939 -29.90 21.76 -7.20
N ARG A 940 -28.97 21.87 -8.15
CA ARG A 940 -27.65 21.22 -8.07
C ARG A 940 -26.88 21.76 -6.86
N THR A 941 -26.35 20.86 -6.04
CA THR A 941 -25.26 21.15 -5.11
C THR A 941 -23.94 20.83 -5.79
N HIS A 942 -22.93 21.67 -5.57
CA HIS A 942 -21.53 21.25 -5.72
C HIS A 942 -21.29 20.05 -4.78
N ASP A 943 -20.39 19.13 -5.15
CA ASP A 943 -20.03 17.95 -4.34
C ASP A 943 -21.23 17.04 -3.97
N ALA A 944 -22.00 16.64 -4.97
CA ALA A 944 -23.02 15.62 -4.78
C ALA A 944 -22.39 14.24 -4.50
N ASP A 945 -22.87 13.51 -3.49
CA ASP A 945 -22.46 12.12 -3.29
C ASP A 945 -23.09 11.22 -4.37
N LEU A 946 -22.22 10.66 -5.21
CA LEU A 946 -22.57 9.76 -6.32
C LEU A 946 -22.30 8.28 -5.98
N SER A 947 -21.79 7.99 -4.78
CA SER A 947 -21.17 6.69 -4.47
C SER A 947 -22.12 5.50 -4.54
N GLU A 948 -23.39 5.68 -4.16
CA GLU A 948 -24.46 4.65 -4.20
C GLU A 948 -25.14 4.50 -5.58
N TYR A 949 -24.74 5.28 -6.59
CA TYR A 949 -25.48 5.39 -7.86
C TYR A 949 -24.64 4.88 -9.06
N ASP A 950 -25.33 4.23 -10.00
CA ASP A 950 -24.81 3.94 -11.35
C ASP A 950 -24.37 5.27 -12.00
N ARG A 951 -23.09 5.34 -12.36
CA ARG A 951 -22.45 6.58 -12.83
C ARG A 951 -21.39 6.33 -13.87
N LEU A 952 -21.15 7.35 -14.67
CA LEU A 952 -20.06 7.44 -15.62
C LEU A 952 -19.01 8.42 -15.10
N ASN A 953 -17.76 7.96 -15.06
CA ASN A 953 -16.56 8.74 -14.86
C ASN A 953 -15.90 8.99 -16.22
N PHE A 954 -15.54 10.25 -16.46
CA PHE A 954 -14.75 10.70 -17.60
C PHE A 954 -13.47 11.33 -17.07
N ALA A 955 -12.32 10.76 -17.43
CA ALA A 955 -11.02 11.35 -17.15
C ALA A 955 -10.39 11.84 -18.46
N PHE A 956 -9.88 13.08 -18.47
CA PHE A 956 -9.22 13.71 -19.63
C PHE A 956 -7.87 14.31 -19.23
N ASP A 957 -6.79 13.72 -19.76
CA ASP A 957 -5.42 14.23 -19.72
C ASP A 957 -5.14 14.87 -21.09
N VAL A 958 -5.00 16.19 -21.11
CA VAL A 958 -4.95 16.98 -22.36
C VAL A 958 -3.54 17.08 -22.95
N ASP A 959 -2.50 16.74 -22.18
CA ASP A 959 -1.09 16.87 -22.62
C ASP A 959 -0.30 15.54 -22.66
N ARG A 960 -0.94 14.47 -22.17
CA ARG A 960 -0.49 13.07 -22.14
C ARG A 960 0.67 12.84 -21.19
N ASP A 961 0.58 13.41 -19.99
CA ASP A 961 1.54 13.17 -18.90
C ASP A 961 1.20 11.94 -18.04
N TYR A 962 -0.06 11.49 -18.05
CA TYR A 962 -0.61 10.34 -17.32
C TYR A 962 -0.44 10.43 -15.79
N THR A 963 -0.37 11.65 -15.25
CA THR A 963 -0.24 11.96 -13.81
C THR A 963 -1.24 13.01 -13.34
N THR A 964 -1.63 13.93 -14.23
CA THR A 964 -2.65 14.96 -13.99
C THR A 964 -3.72 14.88 -15.08
N PHE A 965 -4.97 15.18 -14.70
CA PHE A 965 -6.13 15.08 -15.59
C PHE A 965 -7.33 15.81 -14.98
N TYR A 966 -8.29 16.18 -15.83
CA TYR A 966 -9.65 16.52 -15.41
C TYR A 966 -10.45 15.25 -15.14
N GLN A 967 -11.21 15.24 -14.05
CA GLN A 967 -12.22 14.23 -13.73
C GLN A 967 -13.60 14.88 -13.76
N ILE A 968 -14.54 14.24 -14.47
CA ILE A 968 -15.95 14.59 -14.51
C ILE A 968 -16.76 13.32 -14.29
N ASP A 969 -17.51 13.27 -13.19
CA ASP A 969 -18.46 12.20 -12.90
C ASP A 969 -19.90 12.66 -13.13
N VAL A 970 -20.75 11.78 -13.62
CA VAL A 970 -22.20 11.99 -13.74
C VAL A 970 -22.97 10.70 -13.45
N ASP A 971 -23.98 10.79 -12.60
CA ASP A 971 -24.83 9.66 -12.26
C ASP A 971 -26.16 9.63 -13.04
N GLN A 972 -26.90 8.54 -12.86
CA GLN A 972 -28.25 8.35 -13.41
C GLN A 972 -29.30 9.40 -12.98
N ARG A 973 -29.04 10.24 -11.98
CA ARG A 973 -29.91 11.36 -11.56
C ARG A 973 -29.58 12.65 -12.34
N GLY A 974 -28.43 12.68 -13.02
CA GLY A 974 -27.83 13.88 -13.61
C GLY A 974 -27.10 14.76 -12.60
N TRP A 975 -26.71 14.18 -11.45
CA TRP A 975 -25.84 14.80 -10.45
C TRP A 975 -24.38 14.53 -10.80
N THR A 976 -23.47 15.38 -10.31
CA THR A 976 -22.08 15.38 -10.79
C THR A 976 -21.05 15.73 -9.72
N PHE A 977 -19.83 15.26 -9.91
CA PHE A 977 -18.62 15.60 -9.17
C PHE A 977 -17.50 15.95 -10.15
N ASP A 978 -16.64 16.92 -9.79
CA ASP A 978 -15.54 17.42 -10.60
C ASP A 978 -14.24 17.50 -9.82
N ALA A 979 -13.12 17.21 -10.47
CA ALA A 979 -11.79 17.54 -9.96
C ALA A 979 -10.81 17.88 -11.08
N CYS A 980 -9.91 18.82 -10.83
CA CYS A 980 -8.74 19.10 -11.67
C CYS A 980 -7.52 18.56 -10.93
N TRP A 981 -7.07 17.34 -11.27
CA TRP A 981 -6.11 16.56 -10.48
C TRP A 981 -6.55 16.49 -9.00
N GLU A 982 -5.71 16.84 -8.02
CA GLU A 982 -6.08 16.86 -6.59
C GLU A 982 -7.10 17.97 -6.22
N ASN A 983 -7.44 18.90 -7.12
CA ASN A 983 -8.31 20.04 -6.81
C ASN A 983 -9.79 19.74 -7.06
N ALA A 984 -10.46 19.19 -6.04
CA ALA A 984 -11.92 19.01 -6.00
C ALA A 984 -12.72 20.35 -5.88
N GLY A 985 -12.04 21.50 -5.75
CA GLY A 985 -12.68 22.82 -5.80
C GLY A 985 -12.93 23.34 -7.23
N TRP A 986 -12.58 22.57 -8.26
CA TRP A 986 -12.85 22.92 -9.65
C TRP A 986 -14.32 22.63 -10.00
N ASN A 987 -15.06 23.68 -10.38
CA ASN A 987 -16.50 23.60 -10.70
C ASN A 987 -16.72 23.98 -12.17
N SER A 988 -16.81 23.00 -13.07
CA SER A 988 -16.90 23.28 -14.51
C SER A 988 -18.26 23.84 -14.91
N GLN A 989 -18.30 24.92 -15.71
CA GLN A 989 -19.56 25.34 -16.34
C GLN A 989 -19.92 24.35 -17.45
N ARG A 990 -21.09 23.72 -17.36
CA ARG A 990 -21.53 22.71 -18.34
C ARG A 990 -23.03 22.55 -18.44
N TYR A 991 -23.45 22.04 -19.58
CA TYR A 991 -24.84 21.77 -19.90
C TYR A 991 -25.02 20.25 -19.92
N ILE A 992 -26.00 19.75 -19.16
CA ILE A 992 -26.28 18.31 -19.05
C ILE A 992 -27.79 18.13 -19.22
N ALA A 993 -28.17 17.28 -20.16
CA ALA A 993 -29.48 16.63 -20.20
C ALA A 993 -29.33 15.21 -19.68
N ALA A 994 -30.26 14.78 -18.82
CA ALA A 994 -30.34 13.42 -18.31
C ALA A 994 -31.80 12.96 -18.41
N ILE A 995 -32.03 11.82 -19.09
CA ILE A 995 -33.35 11.22 -19.32
C ILE A 995 -33.27 9.75 -18.98
N SER A 996 -34.36 9.17 -18.50
CA SER A 996 -34.41 7.74 -18.25
C SER A 996 -35.82 7.18 -18.43
N ASP A 997 -35.87 5.94 -18.92
CA ASP A 997 -37.06 5.10 -18.87
C ASP A 997 -36.78 3.85 -17.99
N ASP A 998 -37.68 2.88 -18.05
CA ASP A 998 -37.63 1.68 -17.21
C ASP A 998 -36.56 0.65 -17.68
N ARG A 999 -35.82 0.93 -18.78
CA ARG A 999 -34.78 0.05 -19.36
C ARG A 999 -33.40 0.69 -19.39
N GLU A 1000 -33.31 1.98 -19.67
CA GLU A 1000 -32.03 2.68 -19.79
C GLU A 1000 -32.10 4.08 -19.18
N TRP A 1001 -30.92 4.63 -18.87
CA TRP A 1001 -30.73 6.06 -18.68
C TRP A 1001 -29.77 6.59 -19.75
N ARG A 1002 -30.06 7.79 -20.22
CA ARG A 1002 -29.34 8.49 -21.28
C ARG A 1002 -28.90 9.86 -20.79
N ILE A 1003 -27.69 10.24 -21.15
CA ILE A 1003 -27.17 11.58 -20.91
C ILE A 1003 -26.62 12.19 -22.18
N GLU A 1004 -26.67 13.51 -22.23
CA GLU A 1004 -25.89 14.34 -23.15
C GLU A 1004 -25.27 15.50 -22.38
N ILE A 1005 -23.96 15.70 -22.58
CA ILE A 1005 -23.16 16.73 -21.94
C ILE A 1005 -22.55 17.62 -23.03
N ALA A 1006 -22.58 18.94 -22.83
CA ALA A 1006 -21.72 19.88 -23.54
C ALA A 1006 -20.77 20.55 -22.53
N ILE A 1007 -19.47 20.26 -22.68
CA ILE A 1007 -18.37 20.81 -21.88
C ILE A 1007 -17.70 21.90 -22.73
N PRO A 1008 -17.72 23.19 -22.31
CA PRO A 1008 -17.02 24.25 -23.02
C PRO A 1008 -15.51 23.97 -23.04
N PHE A 1009 -14.87 24.15 -24.20
CA PHE A 1009 -13.42 23.95 -24.27
C PHE A 1009 -12.65 24.91 -23.36
N ASP A 1010 -13.15 26.13 -23.12
CA ASP A 1010 -12.49 27.07 -22.19
C ASP A 1010 -12.54 26.64 -20.72
N GLU A 1011 -13.31 25.62 -20.35
CA GLU A 1011 -13.18 24.94 -19.06
C GLU A 1011 -11.94 24.05 -18.98
N LEU A 1012 -11.47 23.48 -20.10
CA LEU A 1012 -10.42 22.45 -20.15
C LEU A 1012 -9.09 22.96 -20.72
N VAL A 1013 -9.15 23.78 -21.78
CA VAL A 1013 -8.00 24.21 -22.59
C VAL A 1013 -8.18 25.64 -23.11
N PRO A 1014 -7.11 26.38 -23.43
CA PRO A 1014 -7.21 27.75 -23.92
C PRO A 1014 -7.85 27.88 -25.31
N GLU A 1015 -7.70 26.88 -26.18
CA GLU A 1015 -8.27 26.82 -27.53
C GLU A 1015 -8.81 25.41 -27.80
N ALA A 1016 -9.83 25.28 -28.66
CA ALA A 1016 -10.42 23.99 -29.01
C ALA A 1016 -9.44 23.13 -29.85
N PRO A 1017 -9.38 21.79 -29.65
CA PRO A 1017 -8.44 20.91 -30.32
C PRO A 1017 -8.43 21.01 -31.84
N ALA A 1018 -7.23 20.94 -32.42
CA ALA A 1018 -7.07 20.85 -33.86
C ALA A 1018 -7.45 19.45 -34.39
N SER A 1019 -7.87 19.37 -35.65
CA SER A 1019 -8.00 18.08 -36.35
C SER A 1019 -6.62 17.41 -36.43
N GLY A 1020 -6.52 16.17 -35.95
CA GLY A 1020 -5.28 15.42 -35.76
C GLY A 1020 -4.70 15.49 -34.34
N GLU A 1021 -5.25 16.30 -33.43
CA GLU A 1021 -4.82 16.36 -32.03
C GLU A 1021 -5.25 15.09 -31.26
N THR A 1022 -4.56 14.78 -30.15
CA THR A 1022 -4.87 13.59 -29.35
C THR A 1022 -4.63 13.83 -27.87
N TRP A 1023 -5.64 13.53 -27.07
CA TRP A 1023 -5.62 13.52 -25.60
C TRP A 1023 -5.55 12.07 -25.10
N ALA A 1024 -5.12 11.88 -23.85
CA ALA A 1024 -5.31 10.62 -23.15
C ALA A 1024 -6.61 10.69 -22.33
N ALA A 1025 -7.37 9.60 -22.27
CA ALA A 1025 -8.66 9.61 -21.59
C ALA A 1025 -9.08 8.24 -21.08
N ALA A 1026 -9.90 8.23 -20.03
CA ALA A 1026 -10.64 7.04 -19.60
C ALA A 1026 -12.14 7.33 -19.55
N ILE A 1027 -12.92 6.29 -19.83
CA ILE A 1027 -14.38 6.30 -19.73
C ILE A 1027 -14.77 5.03 -18.98
N THR A 1028 -15.29 5.20 -17.78
CA THR A 1028 -15.61 4.09 -16.87
C THR A 1028 -17.01 4.27 -16.31
N ARG A 1029 -17.85 3.25 -16.48
CA ARG A 1029 -19.09 3.08 -15.73
C ARG A 1029 -18.77 2.37 -14.43
N ILE A 1030 -19.25 2.93 -13.33
CA ILE A 1030 -19.10 2.38 -11.98
C ILE A 1030 -20.49 1.98 -11.50
N MET A 1031 -20.67 0.68 -11.26
CA MET A 1031 -21.89 0.10 -10.73
C MET A 1031 -21.62 -0.38 -9.30
N PRO A 1032 -22.07 0.37 -8.27
CA PRO A 1032 -21.86 -0.01 -6.88
C PRO A 1032 -22.36 -1.43 -6.61
N THR A 1033 -21.66 -2.16 -5.74
CA THR A 1033 -21.85 -3.58 -5.39
C THR A 1033 -21.78 -4.59 -6.55
N ILE A 1034 -21.68 -4.16 -7.82
CA ILE A 1034 -21.66 -5.04 -9.02
C ILE A 1034 -20.26 -5.09 -9.65
N GLY A 1035 -19.63 -3.93 -9.89
CA GLY A 1035 -18.33 -3.85 -10.58
C GLY A 1035 -18.15 -2.60 -11.44
N VAL A 1036 -17.27 -2.69 -12.44
CA VAL A 1036 -17.00 -1.61 -13.41
C VAL A 1036 -17.06 -2.14 -14.85
N GLU A 1037 -17.46 -1.26 -15.77
CA GLU A 1037 -17.33 -1.44 -17.21
C GLU A 1037 -16.55 -0.25 -17.77
N SER A 1038 -15.54 -0.48 -18.60
CA SER A 1038 -14.70 0.60 -19.14
C SER A 1038 -14.45 0.46 -20.63
N TRP A 1039 -14.11 1.59 -21.25
CA TRP A 1039 -13.60 1.63 -22.62
C TRP A 1039 -12.25 0.91 -22.75
N SER A 1040 -11.39 1.04 -21.73
CA SER A 1040 -10.01 0.56 -21.71
C SER A 1040 -9.67 -0.14 -20.38
N SER A 1041 -8.70 -1.06 -20.40
CA SER A 1041 -8.26 -1.86 -19.23
C SER A 1041 -6.81 -1.55 -18.86
N PRO A 1042 -6.46 -1.59 -17.56
CA PRO A 1042 -7.33 -1.85 -16.41
C PRO A 1042 -8.19 -0.63 -16.06
N SER A 1043 -9.26 -0.84 -15.30
CA SER A 1043 -10.13 0.22 -14.77
C SER A 1043 -10.53 -0.07 -13.32
N GLY A 1044 -11.11 0.93 -12.66
CA GLY A 1044 -11.62 0.86 -11.28
C GLY A 1044 -12.54 2.03 -10.99
N SER A 1045 -13.02 2.14 -9.75
CA SER A 1045 -13.93 3.21 -9.29
C SER A 1045 -13.29 4.60 -9.24
N HIS A 1046 -11.96 4.66 -9.36
CA HIS A 1046 -11.16 5.86 -9.48
C HIS A 1046 -10.37 5.77 -10.81
N PRO A 1047 -10.09 6.90 -11.50
CA PRO A 1047 -9.30 6.88 -12.72
C PRO A 1047 -7.92 6.22 -12.53
N ARG A 1048 -7.58 5.29 -13.41
CA ARG A 1048 -6.30 4.57 -13.44
C ARG A 1048 -5.49 5.00 -14.69
N PRO A 1049 -4.49 5.88 -14.58
CA PRO A 1049 -3.76 6.41 -15.74
C PRO A 1049 -3.12 5.33 -16.63
N GLU A 1050 -2.70 4.21 -16.04
CA GLU A 1050 -2.13 3.08 -16.75
C GLU A 1050 -3.13 2.33 -17.65
N GLY A 1051 -4.43 2.63 -17.52
CA GLY A 1051 -5.51 2.15 -18.37
C GLY A 1051 -6.10 3.21 -19.30
N PHE A 1052 -5.51 4.39 -19.43
CA PHE A 1052 -6.03 5.43 -20.33
C PHE A 1052 -5.88 5.03 -21.81
N GLY A 1053 -6.93 5.28 -22.59
CA GLY A 1053 -6.93 5.21 -24.05
C GLY A 1053 -6.58 6.53 -24.71
N LEU A 1054 -6.56 6.55 -26.04
CA LEU A 1054 -6.23 7.72 -26.86
C LEU A 1054 -7.49 8.30 -27.54
N LEU A 1055 -7.80 9.55 -27.24
CA LEU A 1055 -8.91 10.30 -27.82
C LEU A 1055 -8.41 11.20 -28.95
N HIS A 1056 -8.66 10.81 -30.21
CA HIS A 1056 -8.18 11.48 -31.42
C HIS A 1056 -9.26 12.37 -32.03
N PHE A 1057 -8.96 13.64 -32.31
CA PHE A 1057 -9.91 14.61 -32.86
C PHE A 1057 -9.85 14.64 -34.40
N GLU A 1058 -10.98 14.45 -35.10
CA GLU A 1058 -11.07 14.40 -36.58
C GLU A 1058 -11.88 15.56 -37.19
#